data_AF-A0A1Q3TTM4-F1
#
_entry.id   AF-A0A1Q3TTM4-F1
#
_cell.length_a   1.000
_cell.length_b   1.000
_cell.length_c   1.000
_cell.angle_alpha   90.00
_cell.angle_beta   90.00
_cell.angle_gamma   90.00
#
_symmetry.space_group_name_H-M   'P 1'
#
loop_
_entity.id
_entity.type
_entity.pdbx_description
1 polymer ?
#
loop_
_entity_poly.entity_id
_entity_poly.type
_entity_poly.pdbx_seq_one_letter_code
_entity_poly.pdbx_strand_id
1 'polypeptide(L)'
;MKKATILFCLLFIVINSFGQRDKSSQLEDSIFTWKAIPKLNDSSYPRTFSQTQLKYPELFSKWLQKSYIPIGALDFSYAIAEPNKKEEVQPYGTGINAAMWRAMWDKAGTKVIRQPHSENGIFIITNNIIDAEPVPMLTITGRAVFTRRSPEIERAFKGSSERRNQLVRQLKLEDHPQIGKYIIQYYGCDGEGCQPLVAVYITPNGKMPIRQLNRGEVLDMCEQAITVEAEKRREKIRAENRTYGKEAQQKWVKKFDEETLPHWKANIQKLRDKYRQSLNIPAELKNSNGIWMSNFETYNDIFDIEDAKKFKNNTYGIYTYEDDVLQKSKQDQPLWVCISWQPTNIQNASYAREIHRSMITHFNFEYVYDYFFRPESVKNKPYTTLNAEVQKSHLASFKNKKESKPTATKNLTANVYFFEDFASNSTGEKPQGWYVPSVGVPSVVTTPSGESGKWVKLEQHWLMPNYDNKPLPDNFKMEFDAATDKDFTENTGGAFLLRIHNKIMTPNGDYKDAPKQIFIDLDIKAGNEKFTQNPTGYTRLKATYTGMNSTLRYADVLKYNNDFSNKKSKVHFTIIKEGNKVRAFIDGKEIGALDKYGKPIPGFNELPEGAKFTSFYFENITNHSSKRLGVYITNIKVTKL
;
A
#
# COMPACT_ATOMS: atom_id res chain seq x y z
N MET A 1 22.08 -19.51 -79.67
CA MET A 1 23.21 -18.96 -78.91
C MET A 1 22.76 -17.81 -78.02
N LYS A 2 23.10 -17.90 -76.73
CA LYS A 2 23.12 -16.86 -75.67
C LYS A 2 21.82 -16.11 -75.30
N LYS A 3 21.18 -16.55 -74.20
CA LYS A 3 20.51 -15.71 -73.20
C LYS A 3 20.69 -16.36 -71.82
N ALA A 4 21.13 -15.59 -70.82
CA ALA A 4 20.86 -15.87 -69.41
C ALA A 4 21.10 -14.59 -68.60
N THR A 5 20.01 -14.00 -68.14
CA THR A 5 19.96 -12.82 -67.27
C THR A 5 19.66 -13.28 -65.85
N ILE A 6 20.39 -12.67 -64.93
CA ILE A 6 20.40 -12.84 -63.47
C ILE A 6 19.03 -12.53 -62.83
N LEU A 7 18.57 -13.35 -61.88
CA LEU A 7 17.63 -12.90 -60.85
C LEU A 7 18.02 -13.45 -59.48
N PHE A 8 18.31 -12.51 -58.58
CA PHE A 8 18.79 -12.66 -57.22
C PHE A 8 17.59 -12.92 -56.29
N CYS A 9 17.50 -14.12 -55.69
CA CYS A 9 16.52 -14.41 -54.65
C CYS A 9 17.06 -13.97 -53.27
N LEU A 10 16.71 -12.75 -52.86
CA LEU A 10 16.82 -12.31 -51.46
C LEU A 10 15.61 -12.85 -50.69
N LEU A 11 15.83 -13.98 -50.00
CA LEU A 11 14.97 -14.49 -48.93
C LEU A 11 15.01 -13.52 -47.74
N PHE A 12 14.11 -12.55 -47.71
CA PHE A 12 13.77 -11.84 -46.47
C PHE A 12 12.92 -12.78 -45.61
N ILE A 13 13.56 -13.53 -44.71
CA ILE A 13 12.88 -14.07 -43.54
C ILE A 13 12.55 -12.87 -42.64
N VAL A 14 11.34 -12.33 -42.78
CA VAL A 14 10.78 -11.40 -41.81
C VAL A 14 10.49 -12.20 -40.54
N ILE A 15 11.43 -12.20 -39.63
CA ILE A 15 11.21 -12.65 -38.26
C ILE A 15 10.28 -11.61 -37.63
N ASN A 16 8.99 -11.92 -37.61
CA ASN A 16 8.03 -11.15 -36.82
C ASN A 16 8.39 -11.34 -35.34
N SER A 17 9.08 -10.36 -34.77
CA SER A 17 9.27 -10.24 -33.33
C SER A 17 7.93 -9.89 -32.70
N PHE A 18 7.12 -10.91 -32.40
CA PHE A 18 5.84 -10.74 -31.72
C PHE A 18 6.09 -10.27 -30.28
N GLY A 19 5.55 -9.11 -29.91
CA GLY A 19 5.66 -8.55 -28.56
C GLY A 19 4.96 -9.41 -27.51
N GLN A 20 5.68 -10.39 -26.96
CA GLN A 20 5.33 -11.06 -25.73
C GLN A 20 5.24 -10.02 -24.60
N ARG A 21 4.28 -10.15 -23.68
CA ARG A 21 4.30 -9.41 -22.39
C ARG A 21 5.72 -9.47 -21.82
N ASP A 22 6.24 -8.36 -21.29
CA ASP A 22 7.52 -8.40 -20.58
C ASP A 22 7.47 -9.53 -19.55
N LYS A 23 8.53 -10.34 -19.51
CA LYS A 23 8.62 -11.54 -18.66
C LYS A 23 8.35 -11.20 -17.19
N SER A 24 8.70 -10.00 -16.75
CA SER A 24 8.45 -9.52 -15.38
C SER A 24 6.95 -9.32 -15.10
N SER A 25 6.22 -8.75 -16.06
CA SER A 25 4.77 -8.52 -15.97
C SER A 25 3.96 -9.83 -15.90
N GLN A 26 4.49 -10.92 -16.47
CA GLN A 26 3.89 -12.25 -16.32
C GLN A 26 3.99 -12.78 -14.89
N LEU A 27 5.09 -12.50 -14.19
CA LEU A 27 5.25 -12.93 -12.80
C LEU A 27 4.30 -12.19 -11.86
N GLU A 28 4.05 -10.90 -12.09
CA GLU A 28 3.14 -10.13 -11.22
C GLU A 28 1.70 -10.66 -11.19
N ASP A 29 1.26 -11.25 -12.30
CA ASP A 29 -0.08 -11.84 -12.44
C ASP A 29 -0.10 -13.36 -12.17
N SER A 30 1.06 -13.98 -11.96
CA SER A 30 1.16 -15.42 -11.74
C SER A 30 0.63 -15.82 -10.37
N ILE A 31 -0.18 -16.87 -10.34
CA ILE A 31 -0.62 -17.52 -9.10
C ILE A 31 0.43 -18.57 -8.72
N PHE A 32 1.10 -18.38 -7.60
CA PHE A 32 2.03 -19.33 -7.03
C PHE A 32 1.35 -20.20 -5.97
N THR A 33 1.89 -21.40 -5.80
CA THR A 33 1.42 -22.32 -4.77
C THR A 33 2.03 -21.98 -3.43
N TRP A 34 1.24 -22.15 -2.37
CA TRP A 34 1.76 -22.22 -1.02
C TRP A 34 2.67 -23.43 -0.86
N LYS A 35 3.74 -23.28 -0.07
CA LYS A 35 4.53 -24.40 0.43
C LYS A 35 3.91 -24.90 1.73
N ALA A 36 4.25 -26.14 2.09
CA ALA A 36 3.94 -26.63 3.43
C ALA A 36 4.72 -25.79 4.45
N ILE A 37 4.03 -25.22 5.43
CA ILE A 37 4.71 -24.51 6.53
C ILE A 37 5.44 -25.56 7.39
N PRO A 38 6.74 -25.37 7.66
CA PRO A 38 7.47 -26.25 8.56
C PRO A 38 6.79 -26.33 9.93
N LYS A 39 6.79 -27.52 10.52
CA LYS A 39 6.34 -27.70 11.91
C LYS A 39 7.26 -26.93 12.85
N LEU A 40 6.71 -26.48 13.98
CA LEU A 40 7.50 -25.91 15.05
C LEU A 40 8.46 -26.98 15.60
N ASN A 41 9.76 -26.72 15.57
CA ASN A 41 10.76 -27.57 16.19
C ASN A 41 10.87 -27.22 17.67
N ASP A 42 10.17 -27.96 18.53
CA ASP A 42 10.13 -27.72 19.97
C ASP A 42 11.52 -27.72 20.63
N SER A 43 12.43 -28.59 20.18
CA SER A 43 13.80 -28.70 20.69
C SER A 43 14.65 -27.43 20.49
N SER A 44 14.25 -26.53 19.58
CA SER A 44 14.94 -25.25 19.36
C SER A 44 14.57 -24.16 20.36
N TYR A 45 13.61 -24.39 21.26
CA TYR A 45 13.10 -23.37 22.16
C TYR A 45 13.41 -23.67 23.64
N PRO A 46 13.55 -22.64 24.48
CA PRO A 46 13.91 -22.78 25.90
C PRO A 46 12.71 -23.15 26.80
N ARG A 47 11.63 -23.70 26.22
CA ARG A 47 10.35 -23.96 26.90
C ARG A 47 9.68 -25.22 26.38
N THR A 48 8.77 -25.76 27.18
CA THR A 48 7.89 -26.84 26.76
C THR A 48 6.64 -26.29 26.05
N PHE A 49 6.07 -27.13 25.18
CA PHE A 49 4.85 -26.83 24.44
C PHE A 49 3.78 -27.86 24.76
N SER A 50 2.53 -27.41 24.84
CA SER A 50 1.40 -28.34 24.80
C SER A 50 1.15 -28.82 23.37
N GLN A 51 0.43 -29.94 23.23
CA GLN A 51 0.01 -30.45 21.93
C GLN A 51 -0.87 -29.45 21.16
N THR A 52 -1.61 -28.59 21.87
CA THR A 52 -2.43 -27.55 21.27
C THR A 52 -1.56 -26.43 20.70
N GLN A 53 -0.57 -25.95 21.47
CA GLN A 53 0.38 -24.91 21.02
C GLN A 53 1.19 -25.35 19.79
N LEU A 54 1.61 -26.62 19.73
CA LEU A 54 2.32 -27.18 18.55
C LEU A 54 1.46 -27.18 17.27
N LYS A 55 0.13 -27.14 17.39
CA LYS A 55 -0.81 -27.16 16.24
C LYS A 55 -1.17 -25.77 15.73
N TYR A 56 -0.98 -24.71 16.51
CA TYR A 56 -1.35 -23.35 16.11
C TYR A 56 -0.69 -22.88 14.81
N PRO A 57 0.61 -23.14 14.55
CA PRO A 57 1.22 -22.75 13.28
C PRO A 57 0.51 -23.36 12.05
N GLU A 58 0.18 -24.66 12.11
CA GLU A 58 -0.54 -25.34 11.02
C GLU A 58 -1.99 -24.83 10.90
N LEU A 59 -2.65 -24.58 12.02
CA LEU A 59 -4.01 -24.04 12.05
C LEU A 59 -4.09 -22.66 11.39
N PHE A 60 -3.20 -21.74 11.80
CA PHE A 60 -3.13 -20.39 11.24
C PHE A 60 -2.75 -20.39 9.77
N SER A 61 -1.85 -21.30 9.38
CA SER A 61 -1.51 -21.54 7.98
C SER A 61 -2.75 -21.88 7.16
N LYS A 62 -3.55 -22.87 7.60
CA LYS A 62 -4.76 -23.30 6.89
C LYS A 62 -5.79 -22.17 6.74
N TRP A 63 -5.96 -21.34 7.75
CA TRP A 63 -6.85 -20.17 7.67
C TRP A 63 -6.33 -19.15 6.67
N LEU A 64 -5.04 -18.82 6.75
CA LEU A 64 -4.41 -17.86 5.84
C LEU A 64 -4.42 -18.35 4.39
N GLN A 65 -4.08 -19.61 4.15
CA GLN A 65 -4.06 -20.23 2.81
C GLN A 65 -5.44 -20.25 2.13
N LYS A 66 -6.52 -20.33 2.93
CA LYS A 66 -7.90 -20.20 2.41
C LYS A 66 -8.28 -18.76 2.07
N SER A 67 -7.67 -17.77 2.73
CA SER A 67 -8.02 -16.35 2.57
C SER A 67 -7.10 -15.59 1.63
N TYR A 68 -5.85 -15.99 1.52
CA TYR A 68 -4.83 -15.35 0.69
C TYR A 68 -4.27 -16.34 -0.33
N ILE A 69 -4.22 -15.89 -1.59
CA ILE A 69 -3.67 -16.65 -2.71
C ILE A 69 -2.44 -15.89 -3.25
N PRO A 70 -1.25 -16.52 -3.27
CA PRO A 70 0.00 -15.86 -3.64
C PRO A 70 0.03 -15.42 -5.11
N ILE A 71 -0.42 -14.20 -5.38
CA ILE A 71 -0.32 -13.58 -6.71
C ILE A 71 0.95 -12.74 -6.73
N GLY A 72 1.84 -13.03 -7.68
CA GLY A 72 3.12 -12.31 -7.83
C GLY A 72 4.11 -12.51 -6.67
N ALA A 73 3.85 -13.48 -5.79
CA ALA A 73 4.68 -13.74 -4.61
C ALA A 73 5.05 -15.22 -4.44
N LEU A 74 6.27 -15.44 -3.96
CA LEU A 74 6.78 -16.72 -3.52
C LEU A 74 6.70 -16.85 -2.00
N ASP A 75 6.27 -18.01 -1.55
CA ASP A 75 6.14 -18.35 -0.14
C ASP A 75 7.44 -18.94 0.44
N PHE A 76 7.85 -18.41 1.60
CA PHE A 76 8.94 -18.91 2.46
C PHE A 76 8.54 -18.88 3.94
N SER A 77 7.26 -19.11 4.23
CA SER A 77 6.67 -19.05 5.56
C SER A 77 7.29 -20.04 6.54
N TYR A 78 7.29 -19.65 7.82
CA TYR A 78 7.83 -20.47 8.91
C TYR A 78 7.01 -20.33 10.20
N ALA A 79 7.05 -21.38 11.02
CA ALA A 79 6.48 -21.36 12.36
C ALA A 79 7.35 -20.51 13.30
N ILE A 80 6.70 -19.82 14.24
CA ILE A 80 7.35 -18.97 15.24
C ILE A 80 6.80 -19.28 16.63
N ALA A 81 7.63 -19.09 17.65
CA ALA A 81 7.24 -19.18 19.04
C ALA A 81 8.02 -18.19 19.90
N GLU A 82 7.37 -17.74 20.96
CA GLU A 82 7.89 -16.81 21.96
C GLU A 82 7.73 -17.43 23.36
N PRO A 83 8.64 -17.20 24.31
CA PRO A 83 9.98 -16.67 24.10
C PRO A 83 10.86 -17.61 23.26
N ASN A 84 11.68 -17.04 22.39
CA ASN A 84 12.66 -17.75 21.57
C ASN A 84 13.99 -17.96 22.30
N LYS A 85 14.30 -17.13 23.30
CA LYS A 85 15.52 -17.24 24.11
C LYS A 85 15.23 -17.34 25.59
N LYS A 86 16.14 -17.95 26.36
CA LYS A 86 15.92 -18.28 27.78
C LYS A 86 15.77 -17.02 28.64
N GLU A 87 16.46 -15.95 28.24
CA GLU A 87 16.47 -14.64 28.88
C GLU A 87 15.25 -13.76 28.52
N GLU A 88 14.46 -14.15 27.52
CA GLU A 88 13.26 -13.42 27.14
C GLU A 88 12.13 -13.71 28.13
N VAL A 89 11.48 -12.65 28.59
CA VAL A 89 10.42 -12.73 29.62
C VAL A 89 9.03 -12.42 29.05
N GLN A 90 8.90 -12.53 27.73
CA GLN A 90 7.66 -12.30 27.00
C GLN A 90 6.66 -13.43 27.29
N PRO A 91 5.35 -13.18 27.16
CA PRO A 91 4.33 -14.20 27.29
C PRO A 91 4.51 -15.30 26.24
N TYR A 92 3.99 -16.47 26.58
CA TYR A 92 4.22 -17.71 25.86
C TYR A 92 3.29 -17.75 24.64
N GLY A 93 3.88 -17.60 23.44
CA GLY A 93 3.16 -17.50 22.17
C GLY A 93 3.64 -18.51 21.14
N THR A 94 2.76 -18.89 20.22
CA THR A 94 3.07 -19.70 19.04
C THR A 94 2.24 -19.25 17.85
N GLY A 95 2.78 -19.38 16.64
CA GLY A 95 2.11 -18.94 15.43
C GLY A 95 2.93 -19.09 14.15
N ILE A 96 2.69 -18.22 13.17
CA ILE A 96 3.40 -18.17 11.89
C ILE A 96 3.89 -16.77 11.57
N ASN A 97 5.01 -16.70 10.85
CA ASN A 97 5.29 -15.59 9.93
C ASN A 97 5.13 -16.13 8.50
N ALA A 98 4.12 -15.64 7.79
CA ALA A 98 3.96 -15.92 6.38
C ALA A 98 4.83 -14.98 5.55
N ALA A 99 6.09 -15.36 5.37
CA ALA A 99 7.11 -14.57 4.66
C ALA A 99 6.89 -14.63 3.14
N MET A 100 6.17 -13.65 2.61
CA MET A 100 5.88 -13.53 1.18
C MET A 100 6.91 -12.65 0.49
N TRP A 101 7.45 -13.12 -0.62
CA TRP A 101 8.50 -12.42 -1.38
C TRP A 101 8.01 -12.11 -2.78
N ARG A 102 8.35 -10.94 -3.34
CA ARG A 102 8.04 -10.68 -4.75
C ARG A 102 8.76 -11.70 -5.64
N ALA A 103 8.03 -12.28 -6.59
CA ALA A 103 8.60 -13.14 -7.60
C ALA A 103 9.40 -12.31 -8.62
N MET A 104 10.60 -12.76 -8.98
CA MET A 104 11.38 -12.22 -10.09
C MET A 104 12.05 -13.35 -10.85
N TRP A 105 12.52 -13.07 -12.07
CA TRP A 105 13.37 -14.01 -12.80
C TRP A 105 14.81 -13.94 -12.28
N ASP A 106 15.52 -15.06 -12.31
CA ASP A 106 16.97 -15.07 -12.13
C ASP A 106 17.69 -14.32 -13.26
N LYS A 107 19.00 -14.06 -13.11
CA LYS A 107 19.78 -13.31 -14.11
C LYS A 107 19.73 -13.93 -15.51
N ALA A 108 19.55 -15.25 -15.58
CA ALA A 108 19.45 -15.99 -16.84
C ALA A 108 18.03 -15.95 -17.45
N GLY A 109 17.01 -15.50 -16.71
CA GLY A 109 15.63 -15.50 -17.17
C GLY A 109 15.00 -16.89 -17.27
N THR A 110 15.54 -17.86 -16.52
CA THR A 110 15.20 -19.29 -16.58
C THR A 110 14.46 -19.81 -15.36
N LYS A 111 14.67 -19.19 -14.19
CA LYS A 111 14.06 -19.62 -12.92
C LYS A 111 13.37 -18.46 -12.24
N VAL A 112 12.22 -18.75 -11.62
CA VAL A 112 11.57 -17.80 -10.72
C VAL A 112 12.23 -17.89 -9.35
N ILE A 113 12.74 -16.75 -8.86
CA ILE A 113 13.41 -16.60 -7.58
C ILE A 113 12.76 -15.46 -6.78
N ARG A 114 13.07 -15.41 -5.48
CA ARG A 114 12.65 -14.29 -4.62
C ARG A 114 13.44 -13.04 -4.96
N GLN A 115 12.77 -11.88 -5.06
CA GLN A 115 13.47 -10.61 -5.13
C GLN A 115 14.12 -10.30 -3.77
N PRO A 116 15.44 -10.07 -3.70
CA PRO A 116 16.08 -9.67 -2.45
C PRO A 116 15.43 -8.44 -1.83
N HIS A 117 15.36 -8.41 -0.49
CA HIS A 117 14.78 -7.31 0.29
C HIS A 117 13.31 -6.97 -0.03
N SER A 118 12.54 -7.94 -0.54
CA SER A 118 11.10 -7.79 -0.85
C SER A 118 10.18 -8.60 0.07
N GLU A 119 10.70 -9.09 1.20
CA GLU A 119 9.87 -9.81 2.17
C GLU A 119 8.76 -8.89 2.71
N ASN A 120 7.53 -9.37 2.65
CA ASN A 120 6.36 -8.78 3.29
C ASN A 120 5.65 -9.88 4.08
N GLY A 121 5.85 -9.87 5.40
CA GLY A 121 5.34 -10.90 6.30
C GLY A 121 3.90 -10.66 6.73
N ILE A 122 3.13 -11.74 6.85
CA ILE A 122 1.86 -11.76 7.59
C ILE A 122 2.10 -12.55 8.88
N PHE A 123 2.00 -11.89 10.03
CA PHE A 123 2.16 -12.53 11.32
C PHE A 123 0.79 -12.92 11.88
N ILE A 124 0.66 -14.17 12.34
CA ILE A 124 -0.48 -14.62 13.14
C ILE A 124 0.10 -15.37 14.33
N ILE A 125 0.02 -14.78 15.53
CA ILE A 125 0.69 -15.30 16.71
C ILE A 125 -0.15 -15.07 17.98
N THR A 126 -0.20 -16.09 18.83
CA THR A 126 -0.86 -16.02 20.14
C THR A 126 0.00 -15.27 21.15
N ASN A 127 -0.63 -14.55 22.08
CA ASN A 127 0.01 -13.96 23.26
C ASN A 127 1.24 -13.06 22.98
N ASN A 128 1.34 -12.47 21.78
CA ASN A 128 2.47 -11.59 21.42
C ASN A 128 1.99 -10.16 21.14
N ILE A 129 2.82 -9.18 21.51
CA ILE A 129 2.63 -7.77 21.18
C ILE A 129 3.76 -7.37 20.23
N ILE A 130 3.48 -7.40 18.93
CA ILE A 130 4.52 -7.27 17.89
C ILE A 130 5.18 -5.89 17.84
N ASP A 131 4.53 -4.88 18.42
CA ASP A 131 5.03 -3.50 18.52
C ASP A 131 5.66 -3.18 19.88
N ALA A 132 5.86 -4.17 20.76
CA ALA A 132 6.50 -4.00 22.05
C ALA A 132 8.03 -4.05 21.93
N GLU A 133 8.70 -2.97 22.32
CA GLU A 133 10.15 -2.90 22.39
C GLU A 133 10.61 -3.07 23.84
N PRO A 134 11.33 -4.16 24.19
CA PRO A 134 11.78 -4.38 25.56
C PRO A 134 12.61 -3.21 26.12
N VAL A 135 12.46 -2.93 27.41
CA VAL A 135 13.36 -2.05 28.16
C VAL A 135 14.32 -2.93 28.95
N PRO A 136 15.53 -3.25 28.44
CA PRO A 136 16.35 -4.32 29.00
C PRO A 136 16.75 -4.08 30.44
N MET A 137 17.01 -2.82 30.80
CA MET A 137 17.40 -2.42 32.16
C MET A 137 16.30 -2.68 33.20
N LEU A 138 15.03 -2.57 32.82
CA LEU A 138 13.89 -2.72 33.74
C LEU A 138 13.26 -4.12 33.68
N THR A 139 13.57 -4.84 32.61
CA THR A 139 13.10 -6.19 32.33
C THR A 139 13.88 -7.21 33.13
N ILE A 140 13.20 -7.97 33.98
CA ILE A 140 13.78 -9.05 34.79
C ILE A 140 12.90 -10.30 34.70
N THR A 141 13.43 -11.47 35.09
CA THR A 141 12.66 -12.71 35.13
C THR A 141 11.35 -12.53 35.91
N GLY A 142 10.22 -12.80 35.26
CA GLY A 142 8.88 -12.63 35.83
C GLY A 142 8.27 -11.23 35.71
N ARG A 143 9.02 -10.23 35.24
CA ARG A 143 8.56 -8.86 35.01
C ARG A 143 9.10 -8.31 33.68
N ALA A 144 8.30 -8.43 32.63
CA ALA A 144 8.58 -7.78 31.36
C ALA A 144 8.22 -6.30 31.42
N VAL A 145 9.12 -5.43 30.99
CA VAL A 145 8.86 -4.00 30.82
C VAL A 145 9.22 -3.63 29.39
N PHE A 146 8.31 -2.99 28.69
CA PHE A 146 8.48 -2.68 27.28
C PHE A 146 7.86 -1.32 26.95
N THR A 147 8.36 -0.68 25.91
CA THR A 147 7.75 0.52 25.35
C THR A 147 6.82 0.17 24.21
N ARG A 148 5.80 0.99 24.02
CA ARG A 148 4.93 0.96 22.84
C ARG A 148 4.65 2.37 22.38
N ARG A 149 4.36 2.51 21.08
CA ARG A 149 3.84 3.77 20.54
C ARG A 149 2.45 4.05 21.09
N SER A 150 2.06 5.32 21.03
CA SER A 150 0.67 5.69 21.29
C SER A 150 -0.28 4.90 20.39
N PRO A 151 -1.43 4.45 20.90
CA PRO A 151 -2.51 3.92 20.07
C PRO A 151 -3.20 5.02 19.25
N GLU A 152 -3.05 6.29 19.63
CA GLU A 152 -3.56 7.43 18.85
C GLU A 152 -2.72 7.60 17.59
N ILE A 153 -3.33 7.39 16.42
CA ILE A 153 -2.69 7.44 15.10
C ILE A 153 -1.91 8.73 14.83
N GLU A 154 -2.48 9.86 15.27
CA GLU A 154 -1.90 11.20 15.14
C GLU A 154 -0.65 11.39 16.01
N ARG A 155 -0.51 10.58 17.06
CA ARG A 155 0.67 10.54 17.92
C ARG A 155 1.64 9.40 17.56
N ALA A 156 1.16 8.31 16.97
CA ALA A 156 1.96 7.13 16.63
C ALA A 156 2.91 7.36 15.45
N PHE A 157 2.58 8.32 14.57
CA PHE A 157 3.38 8.72 13.43
C PHE A 157 3.66 10.23 13.40
N LYS A 158 3.57 10.87 14.55
CA LYS A 158 3.97 12.26 14.71
C LYS A 158 5.46 12.38 14.35
N GLY A 159 5.77 13.19 13.34
CA GLY A 159 7.14 13.40 12.87
C GLY A 159 7.59 12.40 11.80
N SER A 160 6.72 11.46 11.42
CA SER A 160 6.88 10.70 10.17
C SER A 160 6.57 11.57 8.94
N SER A 161 6.98 11.12 7.75
CA SER A 161 6.70 11.86 6.52
C SER A 161 5.20 12.01 6.26
N GLU A 162 4.80 13.16 5.70
CA GLU A 162 3.40 13.47 5.39
C GLU A 162 2.74 12.39 4.53
N ARG A 163 3.50 11.78 3.59
CA ARG A 163 3.06 10.64 2.78
C ARG A 163 2.57 9.46 3.64
N ARG A 164 3.24 9.14 4.75
CA ARG A 164 2.87 8.02 5.65
C ARG A 164 1.61 8.35 6.42
N ASN A 165 1.55 9.56 6.99
CA ASN A 165 0.36 10.03 7.71
C ASN A 165 -0.87 10.04 6.80
N GLN A 166 -0.70 10.47 5.55
CA GLN A 166 -1.76 10.40 4.54
C GLN A 166 -2.17 8.97 4.20
N LEU A 167 -1.22 8.05 3.98
CA LEU A 167 -1.53 6.63 3.72
C LEU A 167 -2.39 6.07 4.85
N VAL A 168 -1.94 6.23 6.09
CA VAL A 168 -2.61 5.67 7.26
C VAL A 168 -4.02 6.28 7.44
N ARG A 169 -4.17 7.61 7.31
CA ARG A 169 -5.48 8.30 7.34
C ARG A 169 -6.41 7.90 6.19
N GLN A 170 -5.87 7.53 5.03
CA GLN A 170 -6.67 7.09 3.88
C GLN A 170 -7.22 5.68 4.06
N LEU A 171 -6.50 4.82 4.78
CA LEU A 171 -6.89 3.42 4.96
C LEU A 171 -8.09 3.25 5.89
N LYS A 172 -8.21 4.09 6.92
CA LYS A 172 -9.33 4.10 7.89
C LYS A 172 -9.70 2.70 8.39
N LEU A 173 -8.70 1.91 8.79
CA LEU A 173 -8.92 0.52 9.22
C LEU A 173 -9.76 0.44 10.51
N GLU A 174 -9.75 1.49 11.29
CA GLU A 174 -10.56 1.72 12.49
C GLU A 174 -12.05 1.80 12.16
N ASP A 175 -12.40 2.30 10.98
CA ASP A 175 -13.78 2.35 10.48
C ASP A 175 -14.16 1.06 9.74
N HIS A 176 -13.24 0.10 9.59
CA HIS A 176 -13.50 -1.11 8.81
C HIS A 176 -14.49 -2.03 9.54
N PRO A 177 -15.58 -2.49 8.88
CA PRO A 177 -16.69 -3.18 9.54
C PRO A 177 -16.30 -4.48 10.24
N GLN A 178 -15.23 -5.14 9.79
CA GLN A 178 -14.78 -6.40 10.37
C GLN A 178 -13.73 -6.24 11.47
N ILE A 179 -12.79 -5.30 11.30
CA ILE A 179 -11.59 -5.21 12.14
C ILE A 179 -11.59 -3.99 13.05
N GLY A 180 -12.39 -2.97 12.75
CA GLY A 180 -12.48 -1.72 13.52
C GLY A 180 -13.02 -1.91 14.94
N LYS A 181 -13.67 -3.05 15.22
CA LYS A 181 -14.12 -3.43 16.56
C LYS A 181 -13.03 -4.05 17.43
N TYR A 182 -11.88 -4.39 16.86
CA TYR A 182 -10.71 -4.90 17.57
C TYR A 182 -9.71 -3.78 17.83
N ILE A 183 -8.72 -4.04 18.67
CA ILE A 183 -7.65 -3.07 18.92
C ILE A 183 -6.73 -3.06 17.70
N ILE A 184 -6.65 -1.90 17.03
CA ILE A 184 -5.74 -1.66 15.90
C ILE A 184 -4.56 -0.84 16.39
N GLN A 185 -3.35 -1.32 16.12
CA GLN A 185 -2.11 -0.62 16.42
C GLN A 185 -1.26 -0.54 15.16
N TYR A 186 -0.87 0.67 14.78
CA TYR A 186 0.12 0.85 13.73
C TYR A 186 1.53 0.96 14.33
N TYR A 187 2.51 0.42 13.61
CA TYR A 187 3.90 0.36 14.07
C TYR A 187 4.89 0.31 12.88
N GLY A 188 6.20 0.15 13.15
CA GLY A 188 7.28 0.08 12.14
C GLY A 188 8.42 1.08 12.42
N CYS A 189 9.49 1.15 11.63
CA CYS A 189 10.61 2.07 11.95
C CYS A 189 10.31 3.56 11.66
N ASP A 190 10.97 4.43 12.43
CA ASP A 190 11.02 5.89 12.22
C ASP A 190 11.92 6.22 11.00
N GLY A 191 11.59 7.26 10.23
CA GLY A 191 12.40 7.74 9.09
C GLY A 191 11.79 7.57 7.69
N GLU A 192 12.44 8.17 6.69
CA GLU A 192 12.08 8.06 5.27
C GLU A 192 12.57 6.73 4.69
N GLY A 193 11.63 5.87 4.24
CA GLY A 193 11.93 4.57 3.64
C GLY A 193 11.24 3.38 4.33
N CYS A 194 10.86 3.53 5.59
CA CYS A 194 10.07 2.54 6.31
C CYS A 194 8.60 2.60 5.87
N GLN A 195 7.92 1.46 5.73
CA GLN A 195 6.46 1.40 5.53
C GLN A 195 5.79 1.20 6.89
N PRO A 196 4.61 1.82 7.16
CA PRO A 196 3.86 1.47 8.35
C PRO A 196 3.42 0.00 8.27
N LEU A 197 3.38 -0.67 9.41
CA LEU A 197 2.75 -1.98 9.62
C LEU A 197 1.49 -1.77 10.47
N VAL A 198 0.57 -2.73 10.42
CA VAL A 198 -0.63 -2.73 11.26
C VAL A 198 -0.78 -4.06 11.96
N ALA A 199 -1.06 -4.03 13.25
CA ALA A 199 -1.44 -5.16 14.07
C ALA A 199 -2.90 -5.02 14.51
N VAL A 200 -3.67 -6.09 14.33
CA VAL A 200 -5.01 -6.26 14.88
C VAL A 200 -4.90 -7.24 16.04
N TYR A 201 -5.23 -6.76 17.25
CA TYR A 201 -5.23 -7.57 18.45
C TYR A 201 -6.65 -8.03 18.78
N ILE A 202 -6.87 -9.33 18.64
CA ILE A 202 -8.12 -10.00 18.99
C ILE A 202 -8.02 -10.39 20.47
N THR A 203 -8.84 -9.76 21.31
CA THR A 203 -8.84 -9.94 22.77
C THR A 203 -10.25 -10.26 23.27
N PRO A 204 -10.39 -11.03 24.36
CA PRO A 204 -11.65 -11.09 25.09
C PRO A 204 -11.91 -9.70 25.68
N ASN A 205 -13.13 -9.18 25.51
CA ASN A 205 -13.59 -7.89 26.03
C ASN A 205 -12.91 -6.62 25.44
N GLY A 206 -12.16 -6.72 24.35
CA GLY A 206 -11.61 -5.54 23.68
C GLY A 206 -10.52 -4.80 24.46
N LYS A 207 -9.83 -5.48 25.40
CA LYS A 207 -8.75 -4.91 26.21
C LYS A 207 -7.53 -5.84 26.19
N MET A 208 -6.34 -5.28 25.99
CA MET A 208 -5.07 -6.00 26.17
C MET A 208 -4.74 -6.14 27.66
N PRO A 209 -4.18 -7.27 28.13
CA PRO A 209 -3.83 -7.48 29.54
C PRO A 209 -2.46 -6.83 29.86
N ILE A 210 -2.38 -5.52 29.64
CA ILE A 210 -1.22 -4.69 29.92
C ILE A 210 -1.68 -3.44 30.67
N ARG A 211 -0.76 -2.86 31.43
CA ARG A 211 -0.96 -1.56 32.07
C ARG A 211 0.24 -0.66 31.81
N GLN A 212 -0.03 0.62 31.64
CA GLN A 212 1.03 1.62 31.57
C GLN A 212 1.57 1.86 32.98
N LEU A 213 2.89 1.88 33.13
CA LEU A 213 3.57 2.25 34.37
C LEU A 213 3.48 3.76 34.58
N ASN A 214 3.38 4.22 35.82
CA ASN A 214 3.52 5.64 36.15
C ASN A 214 5.00 6.03 36.36
N ARG A 215 5.28 7.33 36.39
CA ARG A 215 6.65 7.85 36.56
C ARG A 215 7.32 7.36 37.84
N GLY A 216 6.57 7.28 38.94
CA GLY A 216 7.06 6.79 40.23
C GLY A 216 7.51 5.33 40.15
N GLU A 217 6.67 4.45 39.62
CA GLU A 217 6.97 3.03 39.42
C GLU A 217 8.23 2.85 38.56
N VAL A 218 8.38 3.64 37.50
CA VAL A 218 9.54 3.57 36.61
C VAL A 218 10.82 3.98 37.35
N LEU A 219 10.78 5.07 38.15
CA LEU A 219 11.93 5.49 38.95
C LEU A 219 12.28 4.46 40.04
N ASP A 220 11.29 3.85 40.69
CA ASP A 220 11.50 2.78 41.67
C ASP A 220 12.18 1.57 41.01
N MET A 221 11.77 1.19 39.79
CA MET A 221 12.43 0.13 39.03
C MET A 221 13.85 0.51 38.59
N CYS A 222 14.09 1.77 38.21
CA CYS A 222 15.45 2.24 37.89
C CYS A 222 16.37 2.16 39.11
N GLU A 223 15.88 2.54 40.28
CA GLU A 223 16.61 2.46 41.55
C GLU A 223 16.93 1.00 41.92
N GLN A 224 15.96 0.09 41.76
CA GLN A 224 16.17 -1.36 41.94
C GLN A 224 17.23 -1.93 40.99
N ALA A 225 17.31 -1.42 39.75
CA ALA A 225 18.26 -1.89 38.74
C ALA A 225 19.72 -1.49 39.03
N ILE A 226 19.96 -0.47 39.88
CA ILE A 226 21.31 0.07 40.15
C ILE A 226 22.28 -1.04 40.59
N THR A 227 21.86 -1.93 41.49
CA THR A 227 22.76 -2.97 42.03
C THR A 227 23.28 -3.89 40.93
N VAL A 228 22.39 -4.36 40.05
CA VAL A 228 22.75 -5.28 38.96
C VAL A 228 23.59 -4.58 37.90
N GLU A 229 23.19 -3.37 37.50
CA GLU A 229 23.92 -2.61 36.48
C GLU A 229 25.29 -2.11 36.98
N ALA A 230 25.41 -1.80 38.28
CA ALA A 230 26.69 -1.46 38.89
C ALA A 230 27.66 -2.65 38.82
N GLU A 231 27.20 -3.87 39.11
CA GLU A 231 28.09 -5.03 39.02
C GLU A 231 28.50 -5.34 37.57
N LYS A 232 27.56 -5.28 36.61
CA LYS A 232 27.89 -5.40 35.18
C LYS A 232 28.93 -4.35 34.76
N ARG A 233 28.83 -3.12 35.26
CA ARG A 233 29.79 -2.06 34.96
C ARG A 233 31.16 -2.33 35.59
N ARG A 234 31.21 -2.81 36.84
CA ARG A 234 32.47 -3.23 37.49
C ARG A 234 33.14 -4.35 36.72
N GLU A 235 32.40 -5.38 36.30
CA GLU A 235 32.92 -6.48 35.48
C GLU A 235 33.47 -5.98 34.14
N LYS A 236 32.74 -5.09 33.46
CA LYS A 236 33.20 -4.47 32.22
C LYS A 236 34.49 -3.68 32.43
N ILE A 237 34.60 -2.88 33.50
CA ILE A 237 35.82 -2.14 33.85
C ILE A 237 36.99 -3.11 34.11
N ARG A 238 36.77 -4.20 34.86
CA ARG A 238 37.79 -5.23 35.12
C ARG A 238 38.27 -5.88 33.82
N ALA A 239 37.36 -6.15 32.88
CA ALA A 239 37.68 -6.72 31.58
C ALA A 239 38.47 -5.74 30.68
N GLU A 240 38.03 -4.49 30.57
CA GLU A 240 38.67 -3.42 29.78
C GLU A 240 40.09 -3.12 30.28
N ASN A 241 40.34 -3.29 31.58
CA ASN A 241 41.63 -3.01 32.20
C ASN A 241 42.47 -4.27 32.48
N ARG A 242 42.12 -5.41 31.87
CA ARG A 242 42.80 -6.69 32.12
C ARG A 242 44.30 -6.64 31.78
N THR A 243 44.64 -6.00 30.66
CA THR A 243 46.01 -5.87 30.14
C THR A 243 46.91 -4.99 31.01
N TYR A 244 46.34 -4.11 31.84
CA TYR A 244 47.06 -3.17 32.70
C TYR A 244 47.25 -3.69 34.14
N GLY A 245 46.86 -4.95 34.43
CA GLY A 245 47.05 -5.59 35.73
C GLY A 245 45.94 -5.31 36.75
N LYS A 246 46.00 -5.99 37.90
CA LYS A 246 44.97 -5.94 38.95
C LYS A 246 44.84 -4.56 39.60
N GLU A 247 45.94 -3.83 39.76
CA GLU A 247 45.95 -2.48 40.34
C GLU A 247 45.15 -1.48 39.49
N ALA A 248 45.34 -1.52 38.17
CA ALA A 248 44.56 -0.69 37.24
C ALA A 248 43.06 -1.02 37.31
N GLN A 249 42.71 -2.31 37.35
CA GLN A 249 41.31 -2.74 37.50
C GLN A 249 40.69 -2.19 38.80
N GLN A 250 41.38 -2.36 39.94
CA GLN A 250 40.91 -1.87 41.23
C GLN A 250 40.78 -0.34 41.26
N LYS A 251 41.76 0.39 40.69
CA LYS A 251 41.72 1.85 40.58
C LYS A 251 40.47 2.33 39.85
N TRP A 252 40.16 1.75 38.69
CA TRP A 252 39.00 2.17 37.90
C TRP A 252 37.66 1.72 38.49
N VAL A 253 37.61 0.55 39.14
CA VAL A 253 36.42 0.13 39.89
C VAL A 253 36.17 1.08 41.06
N LYS A 254 37.22 1.42 41.84
CA LYS A 254 37.14 2.39 42.94
C LYS A 254 36.65 3.75 42.44
N LYS A 255 37.22 4.26 41.33
CA LYS A 255 36.77 5.50 40.70
C LYS A 255 35.29 5.46 40.33
N PHE A 256 34.83 4.36 39.73
CA PHE A 256 33.41 4.17 39.40
C PHE A 256 32.52 4.21 40.66
N ASP A 257 32.91 3.48 41.72
CA ASP A 257 32.15 3.41 42.97
C ASP A 257 32.11 4.75 43.73
N GLU A 258 33.18 5.55 43.66
CA GLU A 258 33.30 6.84 44.35
C GLU A 258 32.72 8.02 43.56
N GLU A 259 32.81 8.02 42.23
CA GLU A 259 32.42 9.18 41.41
C GLU A 259 31.14 8.93 40.60
N THR A 260 30.99 7.75 39.98
CA THR A 260 29.91 7.51 39.00
C THR A 260 28.66 6.95 39.65
N LEU A 261 28.81 5.91 40.48
CA LEU A 261 27.68 5.24 41.13
C LEU A 261 26.85 6.18 42.02
N PRO A 262 27.43 7.13 42.79
CA PRO A 262 26.66 8.10 43.54
C PRO A 262 25.84 9.04 42.65
N HIS A 263 26.35 9.41 41.46
CA HIS A 263 25.62 10.24 40.51
C HIS A 263 24.34 9.56 40.01
N TRP A 264 24.37 8.24 39.77
CA TRP A 264 23.17 7.51 39.35
C TRP A 264 22.03 7.68 40.37
N LYS A 265 22.32 7.42 41.66
CA LYS A 265 21.35 7.56 42.75
C LYS A 265 20.88 9.01 42.91
N ALA A 266 21.81 9.96 42.93
CA ALA A 266 21.50 11.37 43.09
C ALA A 266 20.62 11.90 41.95
N ASN A 267 20.87 11.48 40.71
CA ASN A 267 20.13 11.95 39.55
C ASN A 267 18.75 11.30 39.43
N ILE A 268 18.57 10.04 39.87
CA ILE A 268 17.24 9.44 40.03
C ILE A 268 16.43 10.23 41.08
N GLN A 269 17.04 10.57 42.23
CA GLN A 269 16.38 11.36 43.26
C GLN A 269 15.99 12.76 42.77
N LYS A 270 16.88 13.43 42.01
CA LYS A 270 16.55 14.72 41.36
C LYS A 270 15.34 14.61 40.44
N LEU A 271 15.20 13.54 39.66
CA LEU A 271 14.01 13.31 38.83
C LEU A 271 12.76 13.09 39.70
N ARG A 272 12.87 12.34 40.79
CA ARG A 272 11.77 12.13 41.75
C ARG A 272 11.31 13.46 42.34
N ASP A 273 12.23 14.34 42.68
CA ASP A 273 11.93 15.68 43.21
C ASP A 273 11.33 16.59 42.14
N LYS A 274 11.90 16.63 40.93
CA LYS A 274 11.37 17.40 39.79
C LYS A 274 9.92 17.02 39.47
N TYR A 275 9.61 15.73 39.49
CA TYR A 275 8.30 15.20 39.12
C TYR A 275 7.40 14.86 40.31
N ARG A 276 7.72 15.32 41.54
CA ARG A 276 7.05 14.94 42.80
C ARG A 276 5.52 15.05 42.73
N GLN A 277 4.99 16.08 42.10
CA GLN A 277 3.54 16.32 41.95
C GLN A 277 2.88 15.53 40.81
N SER A 278 3.65 14.72 40.07
CA SER A 278 3.24 14.03 38.85
C SER A 278 3.76 12.59 38.77
N LEU A 279 4.20 12.01 39.90
CA LEU A 279 4.74 10.65 39.94
C LEU A 279 3.69 9.59 39.55
N ASN A 280 2.42 9.87 39.81
CA ASN A 280 1.29 9.00 39.52
C ASN A 280 0.77 9.10 38.07
N ILE A 281 1.29 10.00 37.24
CA ILE A 281 0.89 10.14 35.84
C ILE A 281 1.58 9.06 34.99
N PRO A 282 0.91 8.53 33.93
CA PRO A 282 1.52 7.56 33.03
C PRO A 282 2.88 8.02 32.48
N ALA A 283 3.84 7.10 32.47
CA ALA A 283 5.19 7.37 31.98
C ALA A 283 5.26 7.27 30.45
N GLU A 284 5.89 8.27 29.85
CA GLU A 284 6.23 8.33 28.43
C GLU A 284 7.71 8.68 28.25
N LEU A 285 8.34 8.09 27.25
CA LEU A 285 9.71 8.34 26.82
C LEU A 285 9.74 9.05 25.46
N LYS A 286 10.79 9.82 25.23
CA LYS A 286 11.07 10.44 23.93
C LYS A 286 11.63 9.48 22.87
N ASN A 287 12.20 8.34 23.29
CA ASN A 287 12.84 7.35 22.41
C ASN A 287 12.34 5.94 22.71
N SER A 288 12.18 5.11 21.67
CA SER A 288 11.81 3.68 21.79
C SER A 288 12.92 2.81 22.40
N ASN A 289 14.18 3.24 22.28
CA ASN A 289 15.37 2.48 22.72
C ASN A 289 15.47 2.29 24.25
N GLY A 290 14.43 2.67 25.01
CA GLY A 290 14.31 2.43 26.44
C GLY A 290 15.15 3.36 27.32
N ILE A 291 15.48 2.86 28.50
CA ILE A 291 16.20 3.57 29.58
C ILE A 291 17.51 2.83 29.85
N TRP A 292 18.59 3.59 30.01
CA TRP A 292 19.95 3.11 30.27
C TRP A 292 20.55 3.84 31.48
N MET A 293 21.49 3.21 32.19
CA MET A 293 22.15 3.88 33.33
C MET A 293 22.94 5.13 32.94
N SER A 294 23.42 5.22 31.69
CA SER A 294 24.05 6.42 31.17
C SER A 294 23.11 7.64 31.13
N ASN A 295 21.78 7.43 31.12
CA ASN A 295 20.83 8.53 31.28
C ASN A 295 20.99 9.20 32.65
N PHE A 296 21.27 8.42 33.70
CA PHE A 296 21.45 8.95 35.05
C PHE A 296 22.89 9.39 35.32
N GLU A 297 23.87 8.94 34.55
CA GLU A 297 25.26 9.43 34.66
C GLU A 297 25.36 10.91 34.25
N THR A 298 24.70 11.30 33.15
CA THR A 298 24.78 12.66 32.57
C THR A 298 23.59 13.56 32.90
N TYR A 299 22.64 13.10 33.73
CA TYR A 299 21.37 13.77 33.99
C TYR A 299 20.55 14.05 32.72
N ASN A 300 20.36 13.02 31.90
CA ASN A 300 19.40 13.06 30.80
C ASN A 300 18.01 12.72 31.34
N ASP A 301 17.14 13.73 31.45
CA ASP A 301 15.77 13.55 31.89
C ASP A 301 15.00 12.64 30.92
N ILE A 302 14.65 11.45 31.41
CA ILE A 302 13.97 10.41 30.64
C ILE A 302 12.50 10.72 30.39
N PHE A 303 11.88 11.59 31.20
CA PHE A 303 10.48 11.99 31.07
C PHE A 303 10.30 13.34 30.39
N ASP A 304 11.39 14.03 30.06
CA ASP A 304 11.34 15.25 29.29
C ASP A 304 11.02 14.95 27.82
N ILE A 305 9.79 15.29 27.45
CA ILE A 305 9.22 15.15 26.11
C ILE A 305 9.00 16.51 25.43
N GLU A 306 9.54 17.60 25.97
CA GLU A 306 9.35 18.95 25.39
C GLU A 306 9.88 19.02 23.95
N ASP A 307 11.08 18.47 23.70
CA ASP A 307 11.62 18.39 22.34
C ASP A 307 10.76 17.51 21.43
N ALA A 308 10.22 16.40 21.94
CA ALA A 308 9.30 15.57 21.16
C ALA A 308 8.02 16.36 20.81
N LYS A 309 7.51 17.19 21.71
CA LYS A 309 6.39 18.10 21.39
C LYS A 309 6.80 19.15 20.35
N LYS A 310 7.95 19.80 20.54
CA LYS A 310 8.47 20.89 19.70
C LYS A 310 8.76 20.44 18.27
N PHE A 311 9.46 19.33 18.12
CA PHE A 311 9.83 18.74 16.83
C PHE A 311 8.78 17.77 16.28
N LYS A 312 7.63 17.65 16.98
CA LYS A 312 6.53 16.77 16.64
C LYS A 312 6.97 15.31 16.52
N ASN A 313 7.90 14.83 17.33
CA ASN A 313 8.28 13.41 17.35
C ASN A 313 7.26 12.57 18.13
N ASN A 314 7.28 11.27 17.87
CA ASN A 314 6.54 10.26 18.63
C ASN A 314 6.97 10.23 20.11
N THR A 315 6.03 9.89 20.99
CA THR A 315 6.32 9.48 22.37
C THR A 315 5.97 8.02 22.57
N TYR A 316 6.61 7.40 23.56
CA TYR A 316 6.54 5.96 23.81
C TYR A 316 6.09 5.70 25.24
N GLY A 317 4.90 5.13 25.43
CA GLY A 317 4.43 4.73 26.75
C GLY A 317 5.23 3.53 27.27
N ILE A 318 5.43 3.45 28.58
CA ILE A 318 6.11 2.32 29.23
C ILE A 318 5.06 1.39 29.84
N TYR A 319 5.08 0.12 29.47
CA TYR A 319 4.08 -0.85 29.84
C TYR A 319 4.71 -2.07 30.51
N THR A 320 3.87 -2.76 31.28
CA THR A 320 4.12 -4.11 31.76
C THR A 320 2.85 -4.94 31.58
N TYR A 321 2.97 -6.25 31.65
CA TYR A 321 1.79 -7.14 31.64
C TYR A 321 1.05 -7.03 32.97
N GLU A 322 -0.27 -7.23 32.95
CA GLU A 322 -1.04 -7.46 34.18
C GLU A 322 -0.50 -8.71 34.91
N ASP A 323 -0.76 -8.80 36.21
CA ASP A 323 -0.38 -9.96 37.01
C ASP A 323 -0.94 -11.24 36.38
N ASP A 324 -0.28 -12.38 36.60
CA ASP A 324 -0.64 -13.71 36.09
C ASP A 324 -0.56 -13.97 34.57
N VAL A 325 -0.47 -12.94 33.72
CA VAL A 325 -0.41 -13.07 32.25
C VAL A 325 0.65 -14.07 31.81
N LEU A 326 1.84 -13.98 32.38
CA LEU A 326 2.93 -14.90 32.05
C LEU A 326 2.57 -16.36 32.38
N GLN A 327 1.92 -16.62 33.52
CA GLN A 327 1.53 -17.98 33.89
C GLN A 327 0.36 -18.49 33.04
N LYS A 328 -0.66 -17.66 32.81
CA LYS A 328 -1.80 -18.02 31.97
C LYS A 328 -1.39 -18.26 30.51
N SER A 329 -0.43 -17.49 29.99
CA SER A 329 0.05 -17.65 28.61
C SER A 329 0.70 -19.02 28.33
N LYS A 330 1.12 -19.76 29.37
CA LYS A 330 1.65 -21.11 29.24
C LYS A 330 0.58 -22.15 28.94
N GLN A 331 -0.68 -21.83 29.23
CA GLN A 331 -1.82 -22.72 29.02
C GLN A 331 -2.21 -22.78 27.52
N ASP A 332 -3.12 -23.69 27.20
CA ASP A 332 -3.57 -23.90 25.82
C ASP A 332 -4.34 -22.69 25.27
N GLN A 333 -5.26 -22.16 26.07
CA GLN A 333 -6.12 -21.04 25.69
C GLN A 333 -5.29 -19.75 25.57
N PRO A 334 -5.19 -19.12 24.38
CA PRO A 334 -4.52 -17.84 24.27
C PRO A 334 -5.32 -16.75 25.00
N LEU A 335 -4.59 -15.77 25.52
CA LEU A 335 -5.14 -14.56 26.13
C LEU A 335 -5.50 -13.51 25.07
N TRP A 336 -4.75 -13.49 23.96
CA TRP A 336 -5.05 -12.71 22.77
C TRP A 336 -4.39 -13.32 21.53
N VAL A 337 -4.83 -12.90 20.35
CA VAL A 337 -4.21 -13.23 19.07
C VAL A 337 -3.81 -11.94 18.37
N CYS A 338 -2.54 -11.85 17.96
CA CYS A 338 -2.02 -10.78 17.12
C CYS A 338 -2.05 -11.22 15.66
N ILE A 339 -2.66 -10.42 14.80
CA ILE A 339 -2.62 -10.57 13.34
C ILE A 339 -2.03 -9.30 12.76
N SER A 340 -0.88 -9.39 12.11
CA SER A 340 -0.18 -8.23 11.56
C SER A 340 0.22 -8.41 10.10
N TRP A 341 0.18 -7.33 9.33
CA TRP A 341 0.64 -7.27 7.94
C TRP A 341 1.06 -5.85 7.59
N GLN A 342 1.66 -5.66 6.41
CA GLN A 342 1.90 -4.33 5.85
C GLN A 342 0.62 -3.77 5.19
N PRO A 343 -0.08 -2.80 5.79
CA PRO A 343 -1.21 -2.15 5.14
C PRO A 343 -0.71 -1.36 3.94
N THR A 344 -1.51 -1.34 2.88
CA THR A 344 -1.03 -0.73 1.65
C THR A 344 -2.15 -0.12 0.83
N ASN A 345 -1.79 0.81 -0.04
CA ASN A 345 -2.73 1.36 -0.99
C ASN A 345 -2.37 0.91 -2.41
N ILE A 346 -3.03 1.56 -3.35
CA ILE A 346 -2.99 1.19 -4.74
C ILE A 346 -1.65 1.44 -5.43
N GLN A 347 -0.78 2.25 -4.82
CA GLN A 347 0.51 2.66 -5.36
C GLN A 347 1.65 1.69 -5.04
N ASN A 348 1.42 0.68 -4.20
CA ASN A 348 2.44 -0.32 -3.86
C ASN A 348 2.45 -1.49 -4.85
N ALA A 349 3.50 -2.31 -4.82
CA ALA A 349 3.67 -3.46 -5.72
C ALA A 349 2.53 -4.50 -5.60
N SER A 350 2.29 -5.22 -6.70
CA SER A 350 1.12 -6.11 -6.87
C SER A 350 0.95 -7.12 -5.75
N TYR A 351 2.01 -7.84 -5.38
CA TYR A 351 1.94 -8.84 -4.32
C TYR A 351 1.58 -8.24 -2.94
N ALA A 352 2.08 -7.04 -2.60
CA ALA A 352 1.80 -6.39 -1.33
C ALA A 352 0.32 -5.95 -1.23
N ARG A 353 -0.26 -5.52 -2.36
CA ARG A 353 -1.70 -5.19 -2.44
C ARG A 353 -2.57 -6.41 -2.26
N GLU A 354 -2.17 -7.56 -2.81
CA GLU A 354 -2.92 -8.81 -2.70
C GLU A 354 -2.91 -9.35 -1.27
N ILE A 355 -1.79 -9.19 -0.54
CA ILE A 355 -1.73 -9.43 0.91
C ILE A 355 -2.76 -8.56 1.63
N HIS A 356 -2.69 -7.23 1.46
CA HIS A 356 -3.59 -6.32 2.17
C HIS A 356 -5.06 -6.55 1.85
N ARG A 357 -5.42 -6.71 0.57
CA ARG A 357 -6.77 -7.04 0.10
C ARG A 357 -7.26 -8.32 0.76
N SER A 358 -6.42 -9.35 0.82
CA SER A 358 -6.80 -10.63 1.42
C SER A 358 -7.07 -10.48 2.91
N MET A 359 -6.27 -9.70 3.62
CA MET A 359 -6.51 -9.44 5.04
C MET A 359 -7.83 -8.69 5.26
N ILE A 360 -8.09 -7.59 4.55
CA ILE A 360 -9.29 -6.78 4.83
C ILE A 360 -10.59 -7.33 4.22
N THR A 361 -10.52 -8.17 3.18
CA THR A 361 -11.71 -8.62 2.44
C THR A 361 -12.03 -10.11 2.66
N HIS A 362 -11.02 -10.95 2.90
CA HIS A 362 -11.14 -12.41 2.83
C HIS A 362 -10.77 -13.15 4.12
N PHE A 363 -9.85 -12.61 4.92
CA PHE A 363 -9.49 -13.21 6.20
C PHE A 363 -10.62 -13.04 7.21
N ASN A 364 -11.02 -14.10 7.90
CA ASN A 364 -12.18 -14.11 8.77
C ASN A 364 -11.77 -13.89 10.24
N PHE A 365 -11.57 -12.63 10.63
CA PHE A 365 -11.22 -12.24 12.01
C PHE A 365 -12.28 -12.64 13.05
N GLU A 366 -13.57 -12.64 12.69
CA GLU A 366 -14.65 -13.06 13.60
C GLU A 366 -14.54 -14.54 13.93
N TYR A 367 -14.28 -15.37 12.92
CA TYR A 367 -14.06 -16.79 13.17
C TYR A 367 -12.86 -17.02 14.09
N VAL A 368 -11.77 -16.26 13.94
CA VAL A 368 -10.61 -16.37 14.85
C VAL A 368 -11.00 -15.99 16.28
N TYR A 369 -11.76 -14.90 16.46
CA TYR A 369 -12.29 -14.52 17.77
C TYR A 369 -13.17 -15.62 18.37
N ASP A 370 -14.13 -16.13 17.60
CA ASP A 370 -15.02 -17.19 18.03
C ASP A 370 -14.27 -18.48 18.38
N TYR A 371 -13.31 -18.88 17.56
CA TYR A 371 -12.54 -20.10 17.77
C TYR A 371 -11.83 -20.14 19.12
N PHE A 372 -11.27 -19.01 19.55
CA PHE A 372 -10.57 -18.94 20.82
C PHE A 372 -11.47 -18.49 21.97
N PHE A 373 -12.29 -17.45 21.79
CA PHE A 373 -12.95 -16.77 22.91
C PHE A 373 -14.45 -17.07 23.02
N ARG A 374 -15.06 -17.71 22.02
CA ARG A 374 -16.45 -18.19 22.06
C ARG A 374 -16.59 -19.55 21.34
N PRO A 375 -15.83 -20.59 21.70
CA PRO A 375 -15.70 -21.80 20.88
C PRO A 375 -17.03 -22.51 20.58
N GLU A 376 -18.04 -22.38 21.44
CA GLU A 376 -19.38 -22.93 21.21
C GLU A 376 -20.09 -22.33 19.98
N SER A 377 -19.78 -21.10 19.55
CA SER A 377 -20.41 -20.48 18.35
C SER A 377 -19.93 -21.09 17.03
N VAL A 378 -18.72 -21.66 17.02
CA VAL A 378 -18.05 -22.27 15.86
C VAL A 378 -17.72 -23.74 16.05
N LYS A 379 -18.27 -24.37 17.09
CA LYS A 379 -18.10 -25.80 17.36
C LYS A 379 -18.51 -26.62 16.14
N ASN A 380 -17.61 -27.51 15.71
CA ASN A 380 -17.77 -28.35 14.51
C ASN A 380 -17.96 -27.57 13.19
N LYS A 381 -17.77 -26.25 13.17
CA LYS A 381 -17.80 -25.45 11.95
C LYS A 381 -16.37 -25.23 11.48
N PRO A 382 -16.00 -25.62 10.24
CA PRO A 382 -14.67 -25.35 9.72
C PRO A 382 -14.51 -23.85 9.42
N TYR A 383 -13.26 -23.38 9.36
CA TYR A 383 -12.96 -22.04 8.89
C TYR A 383 -13.50 -21.79 7.48
N THR A 384 -14.22 -20.68 7.31
CA THR A 384 -14.75 -20.18 6.05
C THR A 384 -14.20 -18.80 5.74
N THR A 385 -13.74 -18.62 4.50
CA THR A 385 -13.27 -17.34 3.96
C THR A 385 -14.42 -16.33 3.92
N LEU A 386 -14.13 -15.08 4.27
CA LEU A 386 -15.09 -13.98 4.11
C LEU A 386 -15.20 -13.60 2.62
N ASN A 387 -16.40 -13.28 2.15
CA ASN A 387 -16.64 -12.88 0.75
C ASN A 387 -16.08 -13.87 -0.28
N ALA A 388 -16.30 -15.18 -0.08
CA ALA A 388 -15.73 -16.25 -0.91
C ALA A 388 -16.01 -16.07 -2.42
N GLU A 389 -17.21 -15.60 -2.79
CA GLU A 389 -17.55 -15.33 -4.20
C GLU A 389 -16.75 -14.17 -4.80
N VAL A 390 -16.41 -13.15 -3.99
CA VAL A 390 -15.53 -12.05 -4.41
C VAL A 390 -14.12 -12.57 -4.65
N GLN A 391 -13.61 -13.42 -3.74
CA GLN A 391 -12.30 -14.06 -3.91
C GLN A 391 -12.27 -14.93 -5.17
N LYS A 392 -13.30 -15.76 -5.38
CA LYS A 392 -13.44 -16.63 -6.56
C LYS A 392 -13.48 -15.84 -7.86
N SER A 393 -14.26 -14.76 -7.90
CA SER A 393 -14.35 -13.86 -9.06
C SER A 393 -13.02 -13.16 -9.34
N HIS A 394 -12.34 -12.70 -8.29
CA HIS A 394 -11.01 -12.11 -8.37
C HIS A 394 -10.00 -13.10 -8.95
N LEU A 395 -9.97 -14.35 -8.48
CA LEU A 395 -9.08 -15.39 -8.99
C LEU A 395 -9.37 -15.78 -10.44
N ALA A 396 -10.65 -15.87 -10.81
CA ALA A 396 -11.05 -16.13 -12.18
C ALA A 396 -10.48 -15.05 -13.12
N SER A 397 -10.42 -13.80 -12.67
CA SER A 397 -9.80 -12.70 -13.44
C SER A 397 -8.31 -12.89 -13.72
N PHE A 398 -7.57 -13.62 -12.89
CA PHE A 398 -6.16 -13.96 -13.14
C PHE A 398 -6.01 -15.21 -14.01
N LYS A 399 -6.86 -16.24 -13.80
CA LYS A 399 -6.83 -17.47 -14.61
C LYS A 399 -7.29 -17.25 -16.05
N ASN A 400 -8.20 -16.29 -16.26
CA ASN A 400 -8.70 -15.91 -17.58
C ASN A 400 -7.80 -14.89 -18.29
N LYS A 401 -6.69 -14.45 -17.68
CA LYS A 401 -5.62 -13.76 -18.41
C LYS A 401 -4.93 -14.79 -19.29
N LYS A 402 -5.51 -15.08 -20.46
CA LYS A 402 -4.77 -15.68 -21.56
C LYS A 402 -3.55 -14.79 -21.81
N GLU A 403 -2.41 -15.39 -22.15
CA GLU A 403 -1.35 -14.67 -22.85
C GLU A 403 -2.04 -13.78 -23.87
N SER A 404 -1.75 -12.48 -23.84
CA SER A 404 -2.27 -11.55 -24.83
C SER A 404 -1.86 -12.10 -26.19
N LYS A 405 -2.75 -12.85 -26.84
CA LYS A 405 -2.65 -13.05 -28.27
C LYS A 405 -2.65 -11.63 -28.82
N PRO A 406 -1.65 -11.25 -29.64
CA PRO A 406 -1.66 -9.95 -30.26
C PRO A 406 -3.03 -9.78 -30.90
N THR A 407 -3.66 -8.63 -30.61
CA THR A 407 -4.95 -8.26 -31.20
C THR A 407 -4.83 -8.56 -32.69
N ALA A 408 -5.77 -9.35 -33.24
CA ALA A 408 -5.77 -9.62 -34.67
C ALA A 408 -5.65 -8.27 -35.38
N THR A 409 -4.59 -8.08 -36.16
CA THR A 409 -4.30 -6.80 -36.80
C THR A 409 -5.51 -6.46 -37.65
N LYS A 410 -6.36 -5.54 -37.19
CA LYS A 410 -7.45 -5.05 -38.01
C LYS A 410 -6.78 -4.44 -39.23
N ASN A 411 -7.17 -4.87 -40.44
CA ASN A 411 -6.73 -4.21 -41.66
C ASN A 411 -7.30 -2.79 -41.63
N LEU A 412 -6.48 -1.84 -41.15
CA LEU A 412 -6.85 -0.45 -41.08
C LEU A 412 -6.88 0.12 -42.50
N THR A 413 -7.93 0.85 -42.83
CA THR A 413 -7.99 1.60 -44.09
C THR A 413 -6.84 2.59 -44.17
N ALA A 414 -6.42 2.97 -45.38
CA ALA A 414 -5.43 4.02 -45.59
C ALA A 414 -5.78 5.26 -44.72
N ASN A 415 -4.78 5.81 -44.02
CA ASN A 415 -4.86 6.96 -43.10
C ASN A 415 -5.40 6.69 -41.68
N VAL A 416 -5.90 5.49 -41.34
CA VAL A 416 -6.25 5.16 -39.95
C VAL A 416 -4.99 4.68 -39.21
N TYR A 417 -4.60 5.41 -38.17
CA TYR A 417 -3.44 5.12 -37.32
C TYR A 417 -3.79 4.19 -36.15
N PHE A 418 -4.98 4.36 -35.58
CA PHE A 418 -5.50 3.60 -34.46
C PHE A 418 -6.99 3.34 -34.66
N PHE A 419 -7.46 2.14 -34.33
CA PHE A 419 -8.90 1.88 -34.20
C PHE A 419 -9.19 0.77 -33.19
N GLU A 420 -10.08 1.05 -32.22
CA GLU A 420 -10.57 0.09 -31.24
C GLU A 420 -12.07 0.29 -30.99
N ASP A 421 -12.83 -0.81 -31.09
CA ASP A 421 -14.27 -0.89 -30.82
C ASP A 421 -14.60 -1.98 -29.78
N PHE A 422 -13.57 -2.64 -29.26
CA PHE A 422 -13.62 -3.75 -28.31
C PHE A 422 -14.47 -4.95 -28.75
N ALA A 423 -14.89 -5.03 -30.02
CA ALA A 423 -15.80 -6.05 -30.51
C ALA A 423 -15.20 -7.46 -30.45
N SER A 424 -13.86 -7.56 -30.51
CA SER A 424 -13.13 -8.82 -30.40
C SER A 424 -12.94 -9.31 -28.95
N ASN A 425 -13.36 -8.52 -27.96
CA ASN A 425 -13.16 -8.80 -26.55
C ASN A 425 -14.36 -9.51 -25.93
N SER A 426 -14.10 -10.41 -24.97
CA SER A 426 -15.16 -11.01 -24.17
C SER A 426 -15.64 -10.04 -23.08
N THR A 427 -16.93 -10.08 -22.74
CA THR A 427 -17.46 -9.33 -21.60
C THR A 427 -16.82 -9.81 -20.29
N GLY A 428 -16.50 -8.87 -19.40
CA GLY A 428 -15.84 -9.09 -18.11
C GLY A 428 -14.31 -9.18 -18.18
N GLU A 429 -13.73 -9.20 -19.38
CA GLU A 429 -12.28 -9.24 -19.56
C GLU A 429 -11.66 -7.84 -19.65
N LYS A 430 -10.36 -7.74 -19.36
CA LYS A 430 -9.59 -6.52 -19.66
C LYS A 430 -9.57 -6.30 -21.18
N PRO A 431 -9.64 -5.04 -21.66
CA PRO A 431 -9.44 -4.74 -23.07
C PRO A 431 -8.05 -5.24 -23.54
N GLN A 432 -8.07 -6.09 -24.55
CA GLN A 432 -6.88 -6.68 -25.17
C GLN A 432 -6.08 -5.61 -25.92
N GLY A 433 -4.76 -5.62 -25.81
CA GLY A 433 -3.93 -4.58 -26.41
C GLY A 433 -3.97 -3.26 -25.63
N TRP A 434 -4.52 -3.24 -24.42
CA TRP A 434 -4.51 -2.09 -23.54
C TRP A 434 -3.85 -2.40 -22.20
N TYR A 435 -3.05 -1.46 -21.72
CA TYR A 435 -2.59 -1.42 -20.36
C TYR A 435 -3.74 -1.01 -19.43
N VAL A 436 -4.11 -1.94 -18.56
CA VAL A 436 -4.95 -1.69 -17.38
C VAL A 436 -4.11 -2.03 -16.17
N PRO A 437 -3.84 -1.07 -15.27
CA PRO A 437 -3.12 -1.33 -14.04
C PRO A 437 -3.63 -2.60 -13.34
N SER A 438 -2.71 -3.40 -12.80
CA SER A 438 -3.02 -4.64 -12.05
C SER A 438 -3.58 -4.36 -10.65
N VAL A 439 -3.92 -3.11 -10.39
CA VAL A 439 -4.19 -2.52 -9.09
C VAL A 439 -5.68 -2.06 -9.08
N GLY A 440 -6.39 -2.20 -7.96
CA GLY A 440 -7.79 -1.75 -7.86
C GLY A 440 -8.84 -2.63 -8.54
N VAL A 441 -10.01 -2.04 -8.81
CA VAL A 441 -11.03 -2.62 -9.69
C VAL A 441 -10.59 -2.32 -11.14
N PRO A 442 -10.32 -3.33 -11.97
CA PRO A 442 -9.84 -3.11 -13.32
C PRO A 442 -10.96 -2.61 -14.22
N SER A 443 -10.63 -1.72 -15.15
CA SER A 443 -11.51 -1.42 -16.28
C SER A 443 -11.72 -2.68 -17.12
N VAL A 444 -12.97 -3.02 -17.41
CA VAL A 444 -13.36 -4.24 -18.10
C VAL A 444 -14.28 -3.96 -19.26
N VAL A 445 -14.27 -4.86 -20.24
CA VAL A 445 -15.20 -4.83 -21.36
C VAL A 445 -16.59 -5.23 -20.88
N THR A 446 -17.59 -4.43 -21.20
CA THR A 446 -19.00 -4.64 -20.85
C THR A 446 -19.91 -4.06 -21.93
N THR A 447 -21.21 -4.19 -21.72
CA THR A 447 -22.24 -3.54 -22.54
C THR A 447 -23.09 -2.67 -21.61
N PRO A 448 -23.06 -1.33 -21.74
CA PRO A 448 -23.87 -0.43 -20.94
C PRO A 448 -25.37 -0.68 -21.16
N SER A 449 -26.19 -0.40 -20.16
CA SER A 449 -27.64 -0.63 -20.26
C SER A 449 -28.26 0.20 -21.39
N GLY A 450 -29.00 -0.47 -22.28
CA GLY A 450 -29.66 0.17 -23.42
C GLY A 450 -28.70 0.66 -24.53
N GLU A 451 -27.44 0.19 -24.54
CA GLU A 451 -26.50 0.40 -25.63
C GLU A 451 -26.14 -0.92 -26.31
N SER A 452 -25.81 -0.87 -27.60
CA SER A 452 -25.30 -2.01 -28.36
C SER A 452 -23.77 -2.03 -28.40
N GLY A 453 -23.19 -3.19 -28.70
CA GLY A 453 -21.75 -3.36 -28.89
C GLY A 453 -20.97 -3.58 -27.60
N LYS A 454 -19.64 -3.60 -27.72
CA LYS A 454 -18.71 -3.73 -26.61
C LYS A 454 -18.13 -2.37 -26.26
N TRP A 455 -18.05 -2.11 -24.97
CA TRP A 455 -17.52 -0.88 -24.39
C TRP A 455 -16.55 -1.23 -23.29
N VAL A 456 -15.63 -0.36 -22.95
CA VAL A 456 -14.86 -0.50 -21.72
C VAL A 456 -15.50 0.37 -20.64
N LYS A 457 -15.87 -0.24 -19.52
CA LYS A 457 -16.23 0.51 -18.30
C LYS A 457 -14.94 0.97 -17.64
N LEU A 458 -14.78 2.28 -17.52
CA LEU A 458 -13.66 2.89 -16.81
C LEU A 458 -13.89 2.73 -15.30
N GLU A 459 -12.99 2.00 -14.66
CA GLU A 459 -12.98 1.82 -13.22
C GLU A 459 -11.89 2.71 -12.60
N GLN A 460 -11.25 2.29 -11.51
CA GLN A 460 -10.46 3.17 -10.63
C GLN A 460 -9.19 3.78 -11.24
N HIS A 461 -8.73 3.31 -12.40
CA HIS A 461 -7.44 3.68 -12.96
C HIS A 461 -7.49 4.08 -14.42
N TRP A 462 -6.41 4.74 -14.84
CA TRP A 462 -6.19 5.00 -16.25
C TRP A 462 -6.17 3.71 -17.07
N LEU A 463 -6.61 3.83 -18.30
CA LEU A 463 -6.64 2.82 -19.33
C LEU A 463 -5.93 3.40 -20.56
N MET A 464 -4.91 2.72 -21.05
CA MET A 464 -4.04 3.22 -22.10
C MET A 464 -3.75 2.13 -23.13
N PRO A 465 -3.65 2.43 -24.43
CA PRO A 465 -3.34 1.42 -25.41
C PRO A 465 -1.87 1.02 -25.35
N ASN A 466 -1.58 -0.28 -25.53
CA ASN A 466 -0.24 -0.78 -25.72
C ASN A 466 0.15 -0.57 -27.18
N TYR A 467 0.71 0.60 -27.48
CA TYR A 467 1.30 0.89 -28.78
C TYR A 467 2.82 0.72 -28.68
N ASP A 468 3.44 0.07 -29.68
CA ASP A 468 4.88 -0.24 -29.77
C ASP A 468 5.78 1.02 -29.86
N ASN A 469 5.59 2.00 -28.97
CA ASN A 469 6.31 3.27 -28.89
C ASN A 469 6.29 4.12 -30.17
N LYS A 470 5.32 3.92 -31.05
CA LYS A 470 5.17 4.77 -32.23
C LYS A 470 4.44 6.06 -31.84
N PRO A 471 5.05 7.25 -32.04
CA PRO A 471 4.41 8.52 -31.72
C PRO A 471 3.13 8.70 -32.51
N LEU A 472 2.15 9.39 -31.93
CA LEU A 472 0.96 9.81 -32.65
C LEU A 472 1.36 10.68 -33.86
N PRO A 473 0.57 10.67 -34.95
CA PRO A 473 0.87 11.48 -36.13
C PRO A 473 1.03 12.97 -35.80
N ASP A 474 1.84 13.68 -36.60
CA ASP A 474 2.04 15.12 -36.40
C ASP A 474 0.72 15.89 -36.52
N ASN A 475 -0.14 15.56 -37.49
CA ASN A 475 -1.52 16.05 -37.55
C ASN A 475 -2.46 14.86 -37.46
N PHE A 476 -3.45 14.94 -36.57
CA PHE A 476 -4.37 13.83 -36.36
C PHE A 476 -5.76 14.30 -35.96
N LYS A 477 -6.72 13.43 -36.24
CA LYS A 477 -8.08 13.49 -35.70
C LYS A 477 -8.31 12.24 -34.86
N MET A 478 -8.69 12.43 -33.60
CA MET A 478 -9.13 11.38 -32.69
C MET A 478 -10.65 11.45 -32.53
N GLU A 479 -11.33 10.32 -32.66
CA GLU A 479 -12.78 10.18 -32.50
C GLU A 479 -13.07 9.05 -31.52
N PHE A 480 -14.09 9.19 -30.67
CA PHE A 480 -14.55 8.11 -29.79
C PHE A 480 -15.96 8.37 -29.27
N ASP A 481 -16.66 7.32 -28.85
CA ASP A 481 -17.94 7.42 -28.16
C ASP A 481 -17.72 7.27 -26.65
N ALA A 482 -18.49 8.05 -25.88
CA ALA A 482 -18.55 7.92 -24.42
C ALA A 482 -19.99 7.80 -23.94
N ALA A 483 -20.19 7.05 -22.86
CA ALA A 483 -21.49 6.91 -22.22
C ALA A 483 -21.37 6.92 -20.68
N THR A 484 -22.47 7.24 -20.01
CA THR A 484 -22.68 7.05 -18.58
C THR A 484 -24.01 6.34 -18.35
N ASP A 485 -24.28 5.90 -17.11
CA ASP A 485 -25.55 5.27 -16.80
C ASP A 485 -26.73 6.22 -17.09
N LYS A 486 -27.84 5.69 -17.61
CA LYS A 486 -29.04 6.47 -17.93
C LYS A 486 -29.80 6.86 -16.66
N ASP A 487 -30.52 7.99 -16.73
CA ASP A 487 -31.52 8.39 -15.73
C ASP A 487 -31.01 8.47 -14.28
N PHE A 488 -29.72 8.74 -14.07
CA PHE A 488 -29.21 9.01 -12.73
C PHE A 488 -29.91 10.23 -12.11
N THR A 489 -30.05 10.21 -10.78
CA THR A 489 -30.88 11.16 -10.03
C THR A 489 -30.06 12.23 -9.33
N GLU A 490 -28.78 11.97 -9.15
CA GLU A 490 -27.77 12.85 -8.58
C GLU A 490 -27.50 14.05 -9.50
N ASN A 491 -26.93 15.12 -8.96
CA ASN A 491 -26.60 16.34 -9.74
C ASN A 491 -25.52 16.08 -10.82
N THR A 492 -24.66 15.08 -10.60
CA THR A 492 -23.58 14.69 -11.53
C THR A 492 -23.61 13.20 -11.80
N GLY A 493 -23.35 12.85 -13.05
CA GLY A 493 -23.16 11.48 -13.49
C GLY A 493 -21.68 11.07 -13.50
N GLY A 494 -21.37 10.11 -14.36
CA GLY A 494 -20.00 9.69 -14.60
C GLY A 494 -19.12 10.81 -15.18
N ALA A 495 -17.83 10.78 -14.84
CA ALA A 495 -16.83 11.74 -15.29
C ALA A 495 -15.53 11.04 -15.70
N PHE A 496 -14.89 11.53 -16.76
CA PHE A 496 -13.59 11.02 -17.21
C PHE A 496 -12.65 12.13 -17.70
N LEU A 497 -11.37 11.82 -17.64
CA LEU A 497 -10.29 12.57 -18.28
C LEU A 497 -9.73 11.73 -19.43
N LEU A 498 -9.70 12.28 -20.64
CA LEU A 498 -8.81 11.81 -21.70
C LEU A 498 -7.59 12.71 -21.72
N ARG A 499 -6.40 12.14 -21.56
CA ARG A 499 -5.12 12.86 -21.69
C ARG A 499 -4.30 12.30 -22.84
N ILE A 500 -3.97 13.15 -23.80
CA ILE A 500 -2.98 12.88 -24.86
C ILE A 500 -1.66 13.51 -24.44
N HIS A 501 -0.57 12.75 -24.42
CA HIS A 501 0.67 13.16 -23.76
C HIS A 501 1.94 12.72 -24.48
N ASN A 502 3.08 13.28 -24.06
CA ASN A 502 4.42 12.94 -24.56
C ASN A 502 5.32 12.20 -23.54
N LYS A 503 4.75 11.62 -22.48
CA LYS A 503 5.51 10.85 -21.48
C LYS A 503 6.37 9.73 -22.11
N ILE A 504 7.47 9.39 -21.46
CA ILE A 504 8.46 8.41 -21.92
C ILE A 504 8.17 7.06 -21.28
N MET A 505 7.92 6.02 -22.08
CA MET A 505 7.80 4.66 -21.57
C MET A 505 9.17 4.14 -21.13
N THR A 506 9.22 3.57 -19.93
CA THR A 506 10.38 2.91 -19.35
C THR A 506 10.42 1.45 -19.81
N PRO A 507 11.57 0.78 -19.74
CA PRO A 507 11.69 -0.65 -20.08
C PRO A 507 10.74 -1.56 -19.29
N ASN A 508 10.30 -1.12 -18.11
CA ASN A 508 9.37 -1.86 -17.25
C ASN A 508 7.88 -1.66 -17.63
N GLY A 509 7.59 -0.90 -18.68
CA GLY A 509 6.23 -0.58 -19.13
C GLY A 509 5.57 0.61 -18.40
N ASP A 510 6.21 1.17 -17.37
CA ASP A 510 5.77 2.41 -16.72
C ASP A 510 6.15 3.63 -17.53
N TYR A 511 5.47 4.76 -17.36
CA TYR A 511 5.85 6.02 -18.01
C TYR A 511 6.49 6.98 -17.01
N LYS A 512 7.63 7.56 -17.39
CA LYS A 512 8.21 8.72 -16.71
C LYS A 512 7.88 9.99 -17.46
N ASP A 513 7.87 11.10 -16.74
CA ASP A 513 7.63 12.39 -17.34
C ASP A 513 8.73 12.74 -18.35
N ALA A 514 8.33 13.33 -19.48
CA ALA A 514 9.27 13.91 -20.43
C ALA A 514 9.90 15.18 -19.83
N PRO A 515 11.16 15.51 -20.16
CA PRO A 515 11.81 16.74 -19.69
C PRO A 515 11.01 18.00 -19.99
N LYS A 516 10.33 18.04 -21.15
CA LYS A 516 9.32 19.04 -21.50
C LYS A 516 8.00 18.31 -21.65
N GLN A 517 7.10 18.48 -20.70
CA GLN A 517 5.79 17.86 -20.71
C GLN A 517 4.86 18.61 -21.64
N ILE A 518 4.05 17.89 -22.41
CA ILE A 518 3.01 18.43 -23.27
C ILE A 518 1.77 17.55 -23.11
N PHE A 519 0.62 18.18 -22.85
CA PHE A 519 -0.65 17.52 -22.62
C PHE A 519 -1.77 18.17 -23.43
N ILE A 520 -2.69 17.35 -23.94
CA ILE A 520 -4.04 17.76 -24.31
C ILE A 520 -4.98 17.00 -23.38
N ASP A 521 -5.72 17.74 -22.55
CA ASP A 521 -6.67 17.20 -21.59
C ASP A 521 -8.09 17.52 -22.06
N LEU A 522 -8.91 16.48 -22.19
CA LEU A 522 -10.36 16.59 -22.35
C LEU A 522 -11.01 16.07 -21.06
N ASP A 523 -11.50 17.00 -20.25
CA ASP A 523 -12.11 16.76 -18.92
C ASP A 523 -13.63 16.90 -19.02
N ILE A 524 -14.33 15.81 -18.72
CA ILE A 524 -15.77 15.64 -18.96
C ILE A 524 -16.47 15.20 -17.68
N LYS A 525 -17.63 15.79 -17.40
CA LYS A 525 -18.53 15.37 -16.33
C LYS A 525 -19.98 15.44 -16.80
N ALA A 526 -20.69 14.33 -16.73
CA ALA A 526 -22.12 14.32 -17.03
C ALA A 526 -22.90 15.15 -16.00
N GLY A 527 -23.77 16.03 -16.48
CA GLY A 527 -24.70 16.79 -15.64
C GLY A 527 -26.08 16.15 -15.55
N ASN A 528 -26.93 16.67 -14.69
CA ASN A 528 -28.33 16.27 -14.65
C ASN A 528 -29.21 17.43 -15.11
N GLU A 529 -30.00 17.19 -16.15
CA GLU A 529 -30.85 18.22 -16.76
C GLU A 529 -31.93 18.76 -15.81
N LYS A 530 -32.23 18.05 -14.72
CA LYS A 530 -33.12 18.54 -13.66
C LYS A 530 -32.55 19.76 -12.93
N PHE A 531 -31.23 19.90 -12.85
CA PHE A 531 -30.56 20.93 -12.05
C PHE A 531 -30.10 22.12 -12.92
N THR A 532 -31.05 22.77 -13.59
CA THR A 532 -30.77 23.89 -14.50
C THR A 532 -30.26 25.15 -13.80
N GLN A 533 -30.61 25.37 -12.53
CA GLN A 533 -30.18 26.54 -11.75
C GLN A 533 -28.78 26.39 -11.16
N ASN A 534 -28.31 25.16 -10.95
CA ASN A 534 -26.97 24.85 -10.41
C ASN A 534 -26.35 23.67 -11.19
N PRO A 535 -26.13 23.82 -12.51
CA PRO A 535 -25.59 22.75 -13.32
C PRO A 535 -24.17 22.46 -12.90
N THR A 536 -23.84 21.19 -12.74
CA THR A 536 -22.49 20.74 -12.36
C THR A 536 -21.82 19.87 -13.40
N GLY A 537 -22.54 19.50 -14.47
CA GLY A 537 -21.95 18.88 -15.66
C GLY A 537 -21.10 19.88 -16.42
N TYR A 538 -20.05 19.40 -17.10
CA TYR A 538 -19.19 20.25 -17.91
C TYR A 538 -18.41 19.43 -18.94
N THR A 539 -17.85 20.16 -19.91
CA THR A 539 -16.94 19.64 -20.94
C THR A 539 -15.85 20.69 -21.15
N ARG A 540 -14.57 20.30 -21.03
CA ARG A 540 -13.43 21.24 -21.10
C ARG A 540 -12.27 20.63 -21.87
N LEU A 541 -11.74 21.37 -22.84
CA LEU A 541 -10.48 21.06 -23.54
C LEU A 541 -9.37 21.99 -23.07
N LYS A 542 -8.20 21.43 -22.77
CA LYS A 542 -7.02 22.20 -22.36
C LYS A 542 -5.72 21.62 -22.92
N ALA A 543 -5.00 22.40 -23.73
CA ALA A 543 -3.61 22.10 -24.06
C ALA A 543 -2.67 22.78 -23.04
N THR A 544 -1.69 22.04 -22.51
CA THR A 544 -0.68 22.61 -21.59
C THR A 544 0.71 22.07 -21.89
N TYR A 545 1.74 22.85 -21.58
CA TYR A 545 3.13 22.43 -21.72
C TYR A 545 4.08 23.11 -20.73
N THR A 546 5.25 22.50 -20.50
CA THR A 546 6.34 23.06 -19.69
C THR A 546 6.81 24.40 -20.27
N GLY A 547 6.80 25.46 -19.44
CA GLY A 547 7.17 26.82 -19.86
C GLY A 547 6.02 27.66 -20.44
N MET A 548 4.78 27.13 -20.49
CA MET A 548 3.60 27.92 -20.87
C MET A 548 3.40 29.08 -19.89
N ASN A 549 3.07 30.25 -20.44
CA ASN A 549 2.72 31.45 -19.66
C ASN A 549 1.56 31.16 -18.69
N SER A 550 1.73 31.48 -17.40
CA SER A 550 0.73 31.21 -16.37
C SER A 550 -0.60 31.93 -16.62
N THR A 551 -0.57 33.16 -17.14
CA THR A 551 -1.77 33.92 -17.49
C THR A 551 -2.61 33.20 -18.53
N LEU A 552 -1.96 32.61 -19.54
CA LEU A 552 -2.64 31.82 -20.57
C LEU A 552 -3.10 30.46 -20.01
N ARG A 553 -2.25 29.79 -19.24
CA ARG A 553 -2.53 28.49 -18.62
C ARG A 553 -3.78 28.51 -17.73
N TYR A 554 -4.06 29.63 -17.07
CA TYR A 554 -5.20 29.79 -16.16
C TYR A 554 -6.26 30.77 -16.69
N ALA A 555 -6.22 31.11 -17.98
CA ALA A 555 -7.13 32.09 -18.56
C ALA A 555 -8.59 31.61 -18.62
N ASP A 556 -8.81 30.30 -18.77
CA ASP A 556 -10.12 29.73 -18.98
C ASP A 556 -10.90 29.48 -17.69
N VAL A 557 -12.20 29.76 -17.75
CA VAL A 557 -13.15 29.46 -16.67
C VAL A 557 -13.98 28.25 -17.06
N LEU A 558 -14.18 27.35 -16.10
CA LEU A 558 -15.01 26.16 -16.31
C LEU A 558 -16.45 26.57 -16.61
N LYS A 559 -16.97 26.16 -17.78
CA LYS A 559 -18.35 26.39 -18.17
C LYS A 559 -19.19 25.13 -17.96
N TYR A 560 -20.14 25.23 -17.05
CA TYR A 560 -21.10 24.16 -16.83
C TYR A 560 -22.07 24.05 -18.01
N ASN A 561 -22.38 22.81 -18.40
CA ASN A 561 -23.29 22.47 -19.48
C ASN A 561 -23.83 21.05 -19.29
N ASN A 562 -24.90 20.72 -20.02
CA ASN A 562 -25.49 19.39 -20.06
C ASN A 562 -25.36 18.77 -21.46
N ASP A 563 -24.28 19.08 -22.19
CA ASP A 563 -24.04 18.49 -23.51
C ASP A 563 -23.80 16.97 -23.42
N PHE A 564 -23.42 16.49 -22.22
CA PHE A 564 -23.42 15.10 -21.75
C PHE A 564 -24.18 15.06 -20.42
N SER A 565 -25.25 14.26 -20.32
CA SER A 565 -26.20 14.33 -19.21
C SER A 565 -26.90 13.02 -18.87
N ASN A 566 -27.78 13.01 -17.86
CA ASN A 566 -28.64 11.85 -17.56
C ASN A 566 -29.65 11.50 -18.67
N LYS A 567 -30.05 12.48 -19.49
CA LYS A 567 -30.92 12.27 -20.65
C LYS A 567 -30.14 12.06 -21.94
N LYS A 568 -29.02 12.78 -22.08
CA LYS A 568 -28.03 12.63 -23.14
C LYS A 568 -26.83 11.84 -22.62
N SER A 569 -27.09 10.59 -22.25
CA SER A 569 -26.13 9.73 -21.54
C SER A 569 -25.09 9.08 -22.46
N LYS A 570 -25.11 9.38 -23.76
CA LYS A 570 -24.14 8.95 -24.76
C LYS A 570 -23.87 10.09 -25.71
N VAL A 571 -22.60 10.30 -26.02
CA VAL A 571 -22.09 11.39 -26.86
C VAL A 571 -20.90 10.92 -27.68
N HIS A 572 -20.68 11.56 -28.82
CA HIS A 572 -19.52 11.36 -29.68
C HIS A 572 -18.53 12.53 -29.51
N PHE A 573 -17.26 12.21 -29.32
CA PHE A 573 -16.19 13.20 -29.19
C PHE A 573 -15.26 13.16 -30.39
N THR A 574 -14.84 14.34 -30.84
CA THR A 574 -13.81 14.52 -31.87
C THR A 574 -12.75 15.49 -31.34
N ILE A 575 -11.46 15.14 -31.45
CA ILE A 575 -10.32 16.02 -31.18
C ILE A 575 -9.49 16.14 -32.46
N ILE A 576 -9.19 17.36 -32.88
CA ILE A 576 -8.41 17.66 -34.08
C ILE A 576 -7.15 18.41 -33.66
N LYS A 577 -5.99 17.87 -34.00
CA LYS A 577 -4.69 18.51 -33.88
C LYS A 577 -4.12 18.77 -35.28
N GLU A 578 -4.00 20.04 -35.64
CA GLU A 578 -3.52 20.50 -36.94
C GLU A 578 -2.48 21.61 -36.74
N GLY A 579 -1.22 21.32 -37.08
CA GLY A 579 -0.10 22.19 -36.75
C GLY A 579 0.04 22.37 -35.24
N ASN A 580 -0.04 23.61 -34.78
CA ASN A 580 -0.04 23.96 -33.36
C ASN A 580 -1.45 24.01 -32.74
N LYS A 581 -2.53 23.96 -33.53
CA LYS A 581 -3.89 24.18 -33.03
C LYS A 581 -4.55 22.87 -32.60
N VAL A 582 -5.25 22.93 -31.47
CA VAL A 582 -6.07 21.82 -30.97
C VAL A 582 -7.52 22.27 -30.81
N ARG A 583 -8.45 21.53 -31.42
CA ARG A 583 -9.90 21.75 -31.30
C ARG A 583 -10.57 20.46 -30.84
N ALA A 584 -11.67 20.57 -30.11
CA ALA A 584 -12.48 19.42 -29.73
C ALA A 584 -13.97 19.72 -29.90
N PHE A 585 -14.74 18.66 -30.13
CA PHE A 585 -16.16 18.72 -30.41
C PHE A 585 -16.88 17.62 -29.63
N ILE A 586 -18.11 17.93 -29.20
CA ILE A 586 -19.06 16.98 -28.62
C ILE A 586 -20.32 16.98 -29.48
N ASP A 587 -20.66 15.85 -30.10
CA ASP A 587 -21.73 15.71 -31.11
C ASP A 587 -21.70 16.82 -32.18
N GLY A 588 -20.50 17.14 -32.67
CA GLY A 588 -20.27 18.17 -33.69
C GLY A 588 -20.27 19.62 -33.17
N LYS A 589 -20.64 19.86 -31.91
CA LYS A 589 -20.55 21.19 -31.28
C LYS A 589 -19.14 21.44 -30.74
N GLU A 590 -18.51 22.53 -31.15
CA GLU A 590 -17.16 22.87 -30.70
C GLU A 590 -17.11 23.21 -29.20
N ILE A 591 -16.09 22.67 -28.53
CA ILE A 591 -15.80 22.91 -27.11
C ILE A 591 -14.91 24.14 -27.03
N GLY A 592 -15.54 25.31 -26.93
CA GLY A 592 -14.85 26.59 -26.81
C GLY A 592 -14.36 26.88 -25.38
N ALA A 593 -13.17 27.45 -25.27
CA ALA A 593 -12.66 28.02 -24.02
C ALA A 593 -12.95 29.54 -23.99
N LEU A 594 -13.47 30.01 -22.86
CA LEU A 594 -13.79 31.42 -22.64
C LEU A 594 -13.09 31.91 -21.36
N ASP A 595 -12.72 33.18 -21.36
CA ASP A 595 -12.22 33.84 -20.16
C ASP A 595 -13.35 34.11 -19.16
N LYS A 596 -13.00 34.71 -18.01
CA LYS A 596 -13.97 35.13 -16.98
C LYS A 596 -15.00 36.17 -17.46
N TYR A 597 -14.80 36.77 -18.63
CA TYR A 597 -15.71 37.74 -19.26
C TYR A 597 -16.51 37.13 -20.42
N GLY A 598 -16.40 35.82 -20.65
CA GLY A 598 -17.10 35.13 -21.73
C GLY A 598 -16.51 35.37 -23.12
N LYS A 599 -15.26 35.84 -23.24
CA LYS A 599 -14.58 36.10 -24.52
C LYS A 599 -13.65 34.94 -24.91
N PRO A 600 -13.45 34.68 -26.21
CA PRO A 600 -12.43 33.75 -26.69
C PRO A 600 -11.04 34.14 -26.17
N ILE A 601 -10.20 33.16 -25.86
CA ILE A 601 -8.85 33.38 -25.35
C ILE A 601 -7.83 33.15 -26.48
N PRO A 602 -7.17 34.20 -27.01
CA PRO A 602 -6.17 34.06 -28.05
C PRO A 602 -5.00 33.16 -27.62
N GLY A 603 -4.55 32.26 -28.50
CA GLY A 603 -3.48 31.32 -28.22
C GLY A 603 -3.84 30.18 -27.25
N PHE A 604 -5.08 30.14 -26.75
CA PHE A 604 -5.53 29.04 -25.90
C PHE A 604 -5.72 27.77 -26.73
N ASN A 605 -5.32 26.63 -26.18
CA ASN A 605 -5.25 25.36 -26.91
C ASN A 605 -4.28 25.35 -28.11
N GLU A 606 -3.30 26.27 -28.14
CA GLU A 606 -2.15 26.19 -29.04
C GLU A 606 -0.95 25.51 -28.35
N LEU A 607 -0.28 24.65 -29.10
CA LEU A 607 0.89 23.89 -28.70
C LEU A 607 2.18 24.57 -29.18
N PRO A 608 3.34 24.31 -28.56
CA PRO A 608 4.62 24.75 -29.12
C PRO A 608 4.86 24.11 -30.49
N GLU A 609 5.58 24.81 -31.35
CA GLU A 609 5.99 24.26 -32.66
C GLU A 609 6.72 22.93 -32.50
N GLY A 610 6.41 21.97 -33.37
CA GLY A 610 6.99 20.63 -33.32
C GLY A 610 6.50 19.76 -32.15
N ALA A 611 5.41 20.12 -31.45
CA ALA A 611 4.82 19.29 -30.41
C ALA A 611 4.45 17.89 -30.94
N LYS A 612 5.03 16.86 -30.32
CA LYS A 612 4.81 15.44 -30.61
C LYS A 612 4.25 14.72 -29.39
N PHE A 613 3.29 13.84 -29.63
CA PHE A 613 2.65 13.02 -28.61
C PHE A 613 3.08 11.56 -28.76
N THR A 614 3.26 10.88 -27.63
CA THR A 614 3.69 9.48 -27.60
C THR A 614 2.52 8.53 -27.41
N SER A 615 1.51 8.91 -26.62
CA SER A 615 0.35 8.07 -26.32
C SER A 615 -0.80 8.90 -25.75
N PHE A 616 -1.87 8.23 -25.34
CA PHE A 616 -3.02 8.80 -24.65
C PHE A 616 -3.59 7.81 -23.63
N TYR A 617 -4.30 8.29 -22.62
CA TYR A 617 -5.04 7.44 -21.69
C TYR A 617 -6.40 8.03 -21.31
N PHE A 618 -7.32 7.17 -20.91
CA PHE A 618 -8.60 7.54 -20.29
C PHE A 618 -8.56 7.23 -18.80
N GLU A 619 -9.09 8.10 -17.96
CA GLU A 619 -9.13 7.94 -16.50
C GLU A 619 -10.54 8.28 -15.98
N ASN A 620 -11.08 7.45 -15.08
CA ASN A 620 -12.33 7.77 -14.39
C ASN A 620 -12.04 8.77 -13.26
N ILE A 621 -12.69 9.93 -13.33
CA ILE A 621 -12.56 11.02 -12.33
C ILE A 621 -13.89 11.28 -11.60
N THR A 622 -14.79 10.30 -11.59
CA THR A 622 -16.11 10.41 -10.94
C THR A 622 -15.96 10.60 -9.44
N ASN A 623 -16.67 11.60 -8.89
CA ASN A 623 -16.64 11.96 -7.47
C ASN A 623 -17.07 10.81 -6.55
N HIS A 624 -16.54 10.78 -5.32
CA HIS A 624 -16.81 9.74 -4.31
C HIS A 624 -18.31 9.53 -4.00
N SER A 625 -19.13 10.58 -4.04
CA SER A 625 -20.58 10.51 -3.81
C SER A 625 -21.35 9.81 -4.95
N SER A 626 -20.77 9.77 -6.15
CA SER A 626 -21.39 9.25 -7.38
C SER A 626 -20.68 8.00 -7.91
N LYS A 627 -19.79 7.37 -7.12
CA LYS A 627 -18.98 6.20 -7.49
C LYS A 627 -19.76 4.95 -7.93
N ARG A 628 -21.09 4.98 -7.84
CA ARG A 628 -21.97 3.92 -8.34
C ARG A 628 -22.25 4.05 -9.83
N LEU A 629 -22.02 5.23 -10.43
CA LEU A 629 -22.34 5.51 -11.83
C LEU A 629 -21.18 5.13 -12.75
N GLY A 630 -21.49 4.34 -13.77
CA GLY A 630 -20.53 3.89 -14.78
C GLY A 630 -20.13 5.01 -15.75
N VAL A 631 -18.89 4.91 -16.23
CA VAL A 631 -18.40 5.64 -17.40
C VAL A 631 -17.88 4.62 -18.39
N TYR A 632 -18.27 4.75 -19.65
CA TYR A 632 -17.98 3.78 -20.69
C TYR A 632 -17.41 4.46 -21.92
N ILE A 633 -16.45 3.84 -22.59
CA ILE A 633 -15.87 4.33 -23.85
C ILE A 633 -15.81 3.24 -24.91
N THR A 634 -15.95 3.60 -26.19
CA THR A 634 -15.78 2.70 -27.35
C THR A 634 -15.47 3.49 -28.64
N ASN A 635 -15.31 2.79 -29.75
CA ASN A 635 -15.12 3.36 -31.10
C ASN A 635 -13.96 4.38 -31.20
N ILE A 636 -12.87 4.12 -30.51
CA ILE A 636 -11.71 4.99 -30.43
C ILE A 636 -10.94 4.87 -31.74
N LYS A 637 -10.85 5.96 -32.49
CA LYS A 637 -10.21 6.04 -33.81
C LYS A 637 -9.22 7.19 -33.84
N VAL A 638 -8.03 6.97 -34.38
CA VAL A 638 -7.09 8.06 -34.71
C VAL A 638 -6.78 7.99 -36.20
N THR A 639 -7.00 9.09 -36.92
CA THR A 639 -6.65 9.23 -38.34
C THR A 639 -5.57 10.27 -38.53
N LYS A 640 -4.68 10.02 -39.48
CA LYS A 640 -3.74 11.03 -39.99
C LYS A 640 -4.52 12.07 -40.79
N LEU A 641 -4.17 13.35 -40.62
CA LEU A 641 -4.72 14.46 -41.39
C LEU A 641 -3.77 14.88 -42.50
#